data_AF-A0A182P2C5-F1
#
_entry.id   AF-A0A182P2C5-F1
#
_cell.length_a   1.000
_cell.length_b   1.000
_cell.length_c   1.000
_cell.angle_alpha   90.00
_cell.angle_beta   90.00
_cell.angle_gamma   90.00
#
_symmetry.space_group_name_H-M   'P 1'
#
loop_
_entity.id
_entity.type
_entity.pdbx_description
1 polymer ?
#
loop_
_entity_poly.entity_id
_entity_poly.type
_entity_poly.pdbx_seq_one_letter_code
_entity_poly.pdbx_strand_id
1 'polypeptide(L)'
;MAGAMMIDRAQSHSLNRQDMTNFARDLEVDENDEEQIRQKEQKILELGETYKKEGKAKELADLIKVTRPFLSFLSKAKAAKLVRSLVDLFLDLEAETGIEVQLCKECIEWAKQEKRTFLRQSLEARLIALYFDTGMYTEALNLGSQLLKELKKLDDKNLLVEVQLLESKTYHALSNLPKARAALTSARTTANAIYCAPKVQATLDLQSGILHAADERDFKTAFSYFYEAFEGFDSVQSSKALTALKYMLLCKIMLGQSDDVNQIVSGKLAITYSGRDIDAMKAVAEASHKRSLADFQDALKQYKKELEDDVIVKAHLGTLYDTMLEQNLCRIIEPYSQCEVSFIAEQIALPIAQVEKKLSQMILDKKFSGILDQGIGVLIVFEETPVDKTYETALETIQHMGKVVDTLYQKAKKLTATTGWNEKTRLQNLVHISCGASFPNALPPLAKTTTTTKHGAIFRDCRRHELDLSESILQATPPPVTTLHPLKEGQYIDLDYSIWLSRLLTPVLVTFLLPCAFVLLIYCTISFLYIYKLHSRFILQVYNEGDFDFWDVARTLVAVVWDAHGWIFHGYEVCGLENLPETGPALIIYYHGAIPIDMYYFTARVYLKRQRLIYTVGDRFLNKVPGWKLLARVMKISPGTVQSCASVLRDGNMLSIAPGGVYEAQFGDSNYELLWRQRVGFAKVAIESKAPIIPMFTENLREGFRSVGLAKRLFIRLYNAVRFPVRPIYGGFPVKFRTHLGTPILYDPSLSPEDLQEKVAYAIEELINKHQRIPGSIFHALLDRCFFFNVCATALEVVTPPFFLDERTEMDNESISHTTGELGSTWIGAVPDWFGWVHNLALPVLAAFLLPWLYVLLILSSVPYLHLCNFFRLHFWKQSNEDEFWKTARWLMAYVWNLHSKLLHGYEVVGLENLPKTGAALLIYYHGALPIDMYYLTAETMLKRNRLIHTVGDRFLDRIPGWRLVSRVMKVTSGSVQSCVDTLRAGELLSIAPGGVYEAQFGDNAYEVLWKNRTGFARVALEAKVQIIPMFTVNIRECFRTVAFAKGMFVRLYSMLKIPVLPIYGGFPVKLRTVLGKPIPYDENLSPVALQEKVAAAIAELVREYQRVPGDILQAVGDRFEAVPVRKENAKL
;
A
#
# COMPACT_ATOMS: atom_id res chain seq x y z
N MET A 1 9.11 -58.83 55.78
CA MET A 1 8.68 -57.71 56.62
C MET A 1 7.73 -56.86 55.77
N ALA A 2 6.41 -57.04 55.74
CA ALA A 2 5.47 -57.44 56.80
C ALA A 2 5.56 -56.49 58.02
N GLY A 3 4.47 -55.87 58.48
CA GLY A 3 3.09 -55.90 57.98
C GLY A 3 2.14 -55.10 58.88
N ALA A 4 0.84 -55.12 58.58
CA ALA A 4 -0.26 -54.55 59.38
C ALA A 4 -0.20 -53.03 59.67
N MET A 5 -0.80 -52.24 58.78
CA MET A 5 -1.88 -51.32 59.19
C MET A 5 -2.86 -51.10 58.04
N MET A 6 -3.80 -52.05 57.92
CA MET A 6 -5.02 -51.95 57.13
C MET A 6 -6.16 -51.88 58.14
N ILE A 7 -7.16 -51.01 57.89
CA ILE A 7 -8.42 -50.94 58.63
C ILE A 7 -8.27 -50.51 60.11
N ASP A 8 -8.54 -49.24 60.37
CA ASP A 8 -9.79 -48.96 61.06
C ASP A 8 -10.71 -48.21 60.07
N ARG A 9 -12.02 -48.43 60.14
CA ARG A 9 -12.97 -47.98 59.11
C ARG A 9 -14.30 -47.58 59.74
N ALA A 10 -14.66 -46.32 59.49
CA ALA A 10 -15.91 -45.67 59.88
C ALA A 10 -16.12 -45.44 61.39
N GLN A 11 -15.77 -44.23 61.83
CA GLN A 11 -16.81 -43.39 62.44
C GLN A 11 -17.25 -42.33 61.44
N SER A 12 -18.47 -42.50 60.94
CA SER A 12 -19.08 -41.59 59.98
C SER A 12 -19.67 -40.37 60.68
N HIS A 13 -18.89 -39.30 60.82
CA HIS A 13 -19.47 -37.97 60.75
C HIS A 13 -19.66 -37.58 59.29
N SER A 14 -20.67 -38.19 58.67
CA SER A 14 -21.36 -37.53 57.58
C SER A 14 -21.91 -36.22 58.14
N LEU A 15 -21.40 -35.08 57.66
CA LEU A 15 -22.13 -33.82 57.79
C LEU A 15 -23.50 -34.07 57.19
N ASN A 16 -24.49 -33.98 58.06
CA ASN A 16 -25.70 -34.76 57.92
C ASN A 16 -26.58 -34.11 56.85
N ARG A 17 -27.55 -34.87 56.30
CA ARG A 17 -28.61 -34.26 55.49
C ARG A 17 -29.35 -33.17 56.30
N GLN A 18 -29.39 -33.34 57.62
CA GLN A 18 -29.80 -32.32 58.58
C GLN A 18 -28.94 -31.05 58.53
N ASP A 19 -27.61 -31.14 58.45
CA ASP A 19 -26.72 -29.96 58.45
C ASP A 19 -26.85 -29.14 57.17
N MET A 20 -27.04 -29.79 56.02
CA MET A 20 -27.41 -29.08 54.78
C MET A 20 -28.80 -28.45 54.85
N THR A 21 -29.79 -29.08 55.51
CA THR A 21 -31.10 -28.43 55.73
C THR A 21 -31.08 -27.36 56.82
N ASN A 22 -30.15 -27.43 57.78
CA ASN A 22 -29.90 -26.39 58.77
C ASN A 22 -29.27 -25.18 58.06
N PHE A 23 -28.24 -25.39 57.23
CA PHE A 23 -27.69 -24.34 56.38
C PHE A 23 -28.75 -23.75 55.42
N ALA A 24 -29.64 -24.57 54.86
CA ALA A 24 -30.75 -24.08 54.04
C ALA A 24 -31.80 -23.27 54.81
N ARG A 25 -31.97 -23.51 56.13
CA ARG A 25 -32.76 -22.67 57.04
C ARG A 25 -31.99 -21.41 57.46
N ASP A 26 -30.69 -21.51 57.68
CA ASP A 26 -29.81 -20.35 57.93
C ASP A 26 -29.70 -19.44 56.69
N LEU A 27 -30.17 -19.87 55.52
CA LEU A 27 -30.36 -19.06 54.31
C LEU A 27 -31.74 -18.37 54.24
N GLU A 28 -32.67 -18.60 55.18
CA GLU A 28 -33.81 -17.69 55.38
C GLU A 28 -33.26 -16.34 55.90
N VAL A 29 -33.73 -15.22 55.32
CA VAL A 29 -33.27 -13.86 55.65
C VAL A 29 -34.47 -12.91 55.68
N ASP A 30 -34.43 -11.92 56.56
CA ASP A 30 -35.27 -10.73 56.40
C ASP A 30 -34.76 -9.93 55.19
N GLU A 31 -35.64 -9.56 54.26
CA GLU A 31 -35.27 -8.85 53.03
C GLU A 31 -34.66 -7.46 53.28
N ASN A 32 -34.82 -6.90 54.49
CA ASN A 32 -34.28 -5.58 54.86
C ASN A 32 -32.85 -5.59 55.45
N ASP A 33 -32.25 -6.74 55.77
CA ASP A 33 -30.93 -6.80 56.43
C ASP A 33 -29.77 -6.99 55.43
N GLU A 34 -29.28 -5.88 54.87
CA GLU A 34 -28.11 -5.87 53.97
C GLU A 34 -26.80 -6.40 54.61
N GLU A 35 -26.68 -6.36 55.94
CA GLU A 35 -25.50 -6.84 56.66
C GLU A 35 -25.51 -8.37 56.73
N GLN A 36 -26.63 -8.98 57.12
CA GLN A 36 -26.83 -10.43 57.08
C GLN A 36 -26.65 -10.99 55.66
N ILE A 37 -27.20 -10.34 54.65
CA ILE A 37 -27.05 -10.77 53.24
C ILE A 37 -25.56 -10.76 52.84
N ARG A 38 -24.79 -9.74 53.25
CA ARG A 38 -23.35 -9.65 52.96
C ARG A 38 -22.54 -10.73 53.68
N GLN A 39 -22.86 -11.01 54.94
CA GLN A 39 -22.19 -12.05 55.72
C GLN A 39 -22.50 -13.46 55.19
N LYS A 40 -23.72 -13.69 54.69
CA LYS A 40 -24.08 -14.96 54.01
C LYS A 40 -23.37 -15.09 52.64
N GLU A 41 -23.25 -14.01 51.86
CA GLU A 41 -22.46 -13.96 50.62
C GLU A 41 -20.99 -14.37 50.85
N GLN A 42 -20.37 -13.88 51.94
CA GLN A 42 -19.00 -14.24 52.31
C GLN A 42 -18.86 -15.69 52.81
N LYS A 43 -19.72 -16.14 53.74
CA LYS A 43 -19.68 -17.52 54.28
C LYS A 43 -19.81 -18.59 53.19
N ILE A 44 -20.61 -18.34 52.15
CA ILE A 44 -20.75 -19.25 51.01
C ILE A 44 -19.42 -19.41 50.25
N LEU A 45 -18.67 -18.32 50.05
CA LEU A 45 -17.36 -18.36 49.39
C LEU A 45 -16.29 -19.04 50.25
N GLU A 46 -16.28 -18.76 51.56
CA GLU A 46 -15.37 -19.40 52.52
C GLU A 46 -15.60 -20.91 52.62
N LEU A 47 -16.86 -21.36 52.61
CA LEU A 47 -17.22 -22.77 52.55
C LEU A 47 -16.82 -23.42 51.22
N GLY A 48 -17.01 -22.72 50.09
CA GLY A 48 -16.59 -23.20 48.77
C GLY A 48 -15.07 -23.37 48.64
N GLU A 49 -14.30 -22.41 49.16
CA GLU A 49 -12.84 -22.49 49.28
C GLU A 49 -12.40 -23.63 50.20
N THR A 50 -13.14 -23.90 51.28
CA THR A 50 -12.88 -25.03 52.17
C THR A 50 -13.09 -26.37 51.45
N TYR A 51 -14.22 -26.54 50.74
CA TYR A 51 -14.46 -27.75 49.95
C TYR A 51 -13.45 -27.94 48.81
N LYS A 52 -12.97 -26.87 48.17
CA LYS A 52 -11.86 -26.93 47.20
C LYS A 52 -10.58 -27.46 47.85
N LYS A 53 -10.20 -26.92 49.01
CA LYS A 53 -9.00 -27.37 49.76
C LYS A 53 -9.08 -28.80 50.28
N GLU A 54 -10.30 -29.26 50.59
CA GLU A 54 -10.56 -30.64 51.06
C GLU A 54 -10.82 -31.66 49.93
N GLY A 55 -10.79 -31.24 48.65
CA GLY A 55 -11.07 -32.13 47.51
C GLY A 55 -12.55 -32.54 47.35
N LYS A 56 -13.48 -31.89 48.07
CA LYS A 56 -14.88 -32.29 48.21
C LYS A 56 -15.76 -31.78 47.05
N ALA A 57 -15.53 -32.36 45.87
CA ALA A 57 -16.23 -31.97 44.65
C ALA A 57 -17.77 -32.10 44.75
N LYS A 58 -18.30 -33.22 45.27
CA LYS A 58 -19.77 -33.43 45.31
C LYS A 58 -20.47 -32.41 46.20
N GLU A 59 -19.88 -32.14 47.35
CA GLU A 59 -20.34 -31.18 48.36
C GLU A 59 -20.30 -29.74 47.79
N LEU A 60 -19.30 -29.41 46.96
CA LEU A 60 -19.24 -28.13 46.25
C LEU A 60 -20.28 -28.02 45.11
N ALA A 61 -20.51 -29.09 44.34
CA ALA A 61 -21.59 -29.14 43.35
C ALA A 61 -22.98 -28.98 43.98
N ASP A 62 -23.20 -29.59 45.16
CA ASP A 62 -24.45 -29.46 45.90
C ASP A 62 -24.56 -28.11 46.61
N LEU A 63 -23.46 -27.48 47.06
CA LEU A 63 -23.45 -26.07 47.52
C LEU A 63 -23.91 -25.11 46.42
N ILE A 64 -23.49 -25.33 45.16
CA ILE A 64 -23.95 -24.58 43.97
C ILE A 64 -25.45 -24.81 43.68
N LYS A 65 -26.04 -25.88 44.21
CA LYS A 65 -27.49 -26.17 44.09
C LYS A 65 -28.27 -25.59 45.26
N VAL A 66 -27.80 -25.75 46.49
CA VAL A 66 -28.42 -25.24 47.73
C VAL A 66 -28.42 -23.71 47.78
N THR A 67 -27.42 -23.04 47.21
CA THR A 67 -27.38 -21.56 47.19
C THR A 67 -28.36 -20.92 46.20
N ARG A 68 -28.98 -21.69 45.28
CA ARG A 68 -29.85 -21.13 44.23
C ARG A 68 -31.03 -20.27 44.73
N PRO A 69 -31.74 -20.61 45.82
CA PRO A 69 -32.76 -19.73 46.39
C PRO A 69 -32.16 -18.43 46.94
N PHE A 70 -31.01 -18.47 47.61
CA PHE A 70 -30.33 -17.26 48.12
C PHE A 70 -29.92 -16.28 47.00
N LEU A 71 -29.71 -16.78 45.77
CA LEU A 71 -29.42 -15.95 44.59
C LEU A 71 -30.61 -15.13 44.07
N SER A 72 -31.81 -15.18 44.68
CA SER A 72 -32.93 -14.26 44.40
C SER A 72 -32.83 -12.96 45.20
N PHE A 73 -32.41 -13.02 46.47
CA PHE A 73 -32.22 -11.86 47.35
C PHE A 73 -31.02 -11.00 46.92
N LEU A 74 -30.05 -11.59 46.22
CA LEU A 74 -28.91 -10.87 45.65
C LEU A 74 -29.25 -10.18 44.32
N SER A 75 -28.70 -8.97 44.13
CA SER A 75 -28.76 -8.29 42.83
C SER A 75 -28.18 -9.18 41.71
N LYS A 76 -28.74 -9.08 40.50
CA LYS A 76 -28.36 -9.94 39.36
C LYS A 76 -26.86 -9.95 39.07
N ALA A 77 -26.16 -8.85 39.35
CA ALA A 77 -24.71 -8.74 39.23
C ALA A 77 -23.96 -9.49 40.35
N LYS A 78 -24.34 -9.31 41.62
CA LYS A 78 -23.77 -10.05 42.76
C LYS A 78 -23.98 -11.56 42.60
N ALA A 79 -25.20 -11.99 42.31
CA ALA A 79 -25.52 -13.39 42.09
C ALA A 79 -24.72 -14.01 40.93
N ALA A 80 -24.50 -13.26 39.85
CA ALA A 80 -23.65 -13.71 38.74
C ALA A 80 -22.15 -13.74 39.09
N LYS A 81 -21.67 -12.93 40.04
CA LYS A 81 -20.32 -13.04 40.58
C LYS A 81 -20.18 -14.30 41.44
N LEU A 82 -21.10 -14.51 42.39
CA LEU A 82 -21.08 -15.65 43.32
C LEU A 82 -21.13 -17.00 42.59
N VAL A 83 -22.02 -17.16 41.60
CA VAL A 83 -22.09 -18.40 40.80
C VAL A 83 -20.82 -18.65 39.98
N ARG A 84 -20.22 -17.62 39.36
CA ARG A 84 -18.94 -17.78 38.66
C ARG A 84 -17.86 -18.26 39.62
N SER A 85 -17.66 -17.56 40.74
CA SER A 85 -16.63 -17.91 41.72
C SER A 85 -16.78 -19.36 42.23
N LEU A 86 -18.00 -19.82 42.54
CA LEU A 86 -18.20 -21.22 42.94
C LEU A 86 -17.95 -22.22 41.81
N VAL A 87 -18.31 -21.89 40.56
CA VAL A 87 -18.03 -22.75 39.39
C VAL A 87 -16.54 -22.77 39.04
N ASP A 88 -15.83 -21.65 39.14
CA ASP A 88 -14.39 -21.58 38.94
C ASP A 88 -13.65 -22.36 40.04
N LEU A 89 -14.07 -22.24 41.32
CA LEU A 89 -13.57 -23.07 42.42
C LEU A 89 -13.82 -24.58 42.19
N PHE A 90 -14.93 -24.93 41.53
CA PHE A 90 -15.23 -26.32 41.16
C PHE A 90 -14.37 -26.83 40.00
N LEU A 91 -14.10 -25.99 38.99
CA LEU A 91 -13.29 -26.34 37.81
C LEU A 91 -11.77 -26.23 38.05
N ASP A 92 -11.36 -25.68 39.19
CA ASP A 92 -9.99 -25.72 39.70
C ASP A 92 -9.72 -26.96 40.59
N LEU A 93 -10.73 -27.78 40.89
CA LEU A 93 -10.52 -29.15 41.38
C LEU A 93 -10.19 -30.00 40.16
N GLU A 94 -9.08 -30.74 40.20
CA GLU A 94 -8.65 -31.65 39.11
C GLU A 94 -9.51 -32.93 39.09
N ALA A 95 -10.81 -32.77 38.83
CA ALA A 95 -11.83 -33.79 39.07
C ALA A 95 -12.16 -34.58 37.80
N GLU A 96 -11.19 -35.41 37.33
CA GLU A 96 -11.20 -36.32 36.16
C GLU A 96 -12.41 -37.31 36.11
N THR A 97 -13.62 -36.79 36.04
CA THR A 97 -14.86 -37.51 36.39
C THR A 97 -16.02 -37.21 35.43
N GLY A 98 -15.86 -36.24 34.54
CA GLY A 98 -16.91 -35.74 33.63
C GLY A 98 -18.04 -34.96 34.33
N ILE A 99 -18.05 -34.87 35.66
CA ILE A 99 -19.07 -34.18 36.46
C ILE A 99 -19.06 -32.66 36.14
N GLU A 100 -17.88 -32.09 35.89
CA GLU A 100 -17.67 -30.70 35.49
C GLU A 100 -18.54 -30.27 34.31
N VAL A 101 -18.49 -31.02 33.20
CA VAL A 101 -19.27 -30.74 31.98
C VAL A 101 -20.77 -30.78 32.27
N GLN A 102 -21.21 -31.71 33.14
CA GLN A 102 -22.61 -31.84 33.54
C GLN A 102 -23.06 -30.70 34.46
N LEU A 103 -22.24 -30.31 35.45
CA LEU A 103 -22.53 -29.21 36.36
C LEU A 103 -22.60 -27.86 35.61
N CYS A 104 -21.67 -27.61 34.68
CA CYS A 104 -21.72 -26.43 33.82
C CYS A 104 -23.02 -26.41 32.99
N LYS A 105 -23.45 -27.54 32.41
CA LYS A 105 -24.74 -27.66 31.70
C LYS A 105 -25.94 -27.37 32.62
N GLU A 106 -25.95 -27.92 33.83
CA GLU A 106 -27.02 -27.67 34.82
C GLU A 106 -27.09 -26.20 35.26
N CYS A 107 -25.96 -25.51 35.41
CA CYS A 107 -25.92 -24.09 35.74
C CYS A 107 -26.26 -23.18 34.56
N ILE A 108 -25.90 -23.56 33.32
CA ILE A 108 -26.32 -22.89 32.08
C ILE A 108 -27.84 -23.00 31.91
N GLU A 109 -28.43 -24.17 32.16
CA GLU A 109 -29.87 -24.38 32.03
C GLU A 109 -30.66 -23.64 33.11
N TRP A 110 -30.20 -23.67 34.37
CA TRP A 110 -30.77 -22.83 35.43
C TRP A 110 -30.69 -21.33 35.07
N ALA A 111 -29.56 -20.86 34.50
CA ALA A 111 -29.43 -19.47 34.07
C ALA A 111 -30.35 -19.09 32.88
N LYS A 112 -30.78 -20.05 32.04
CA LYS A 112 -31.84 -19.83 31.04
C LYS A 112 -33.22 -19.70 31.70
N GLN A 113 -33.57 -20.62 32.60
CA GLN A 113 -34.85 -20.63 33.32
C GLN A 113 -35.06 -19.31 34.09
N GLU A 114 -34.03 -18.88 34.80
CA GLU A 114 -33.95 -17.60 35.53
C GLU A 114 -33.82 -16.35 34.63
N LYS A 115 -33.67 -16.52 33.31
CA LYS A 115 -33.46 -15.43 32.33
C LYS A 115 -32.24 -14.55 32.65
N ARG A 116 -31.18 -15.13 33.23
CA ARG A 116 -29.93 -14.48 33.65
C ARG A 116 -28.89 -14.49 32.50
N THR A 117 -29.19 -13.80 31.40
CA THR A 117 -28.44 -13.86 30.13
C THR A 117 -26.92 -13.72 30.24
N PHE A 118 -26.42 -12.68 30.94
CA PHE A 118 -24.98 -12.44 31.10
C PHE A 118 -24.25 -13.53 31.92
N LEU A 119 -24.95 -14.17 32.86
CA LEU A 119 -24.41 -15.30 33.60
C LEU A 119 -24.32 -16.53 32.70
N ARG A 120 -25.41 -16.84 31.97
CA ARG A 120 -25.43 -17.94 30.99
C ARG A 120 -24.29 -17.82 29.98
N GLN A 121 -24.12 -16.67 29.33
CA GLN A 121 -23.09 -16.45 28.32
C GLN A 121 -21.67 -16.64 28.86
N SER A 122 -21.43 -16.24 30.12
CA SER A 122 -20.14 -16.44 30.78
C SER A 122 -19.91 -17.90 31.18
N LEU A 123 -20.95 -18.63 31.60
CA LEU A 123 -20.87 -20.07 31.86
C LEU A 123 -20.69 -20.88 30.56
N GLU A 124 -21.32 -20.45 29.46
CA GLU A 124 -21.10 -21.03 28.12
C GLU A 124 -19.67 -20.79 27.64
N ALA A 125 -19.07 -19.62 27.89
CA ALA A 125 -17.65 -19.38 27.61
C ALA A 125 -16.71 -20.28 28.43
N ARG A 126 -16.97 -20.46 29.74
CA ARG A 126 -16.19 -21.39 30.58
C ARG A 126 -16.37 -22.85 30.16
N LEU A 127 -17.56 -23.24 29.69
CA LEU A 127 -17.81 -24.57 29.11
C LEU A 127 -17.09 -24.78 27.77
N ILE A 128 -16.93 -23.74 26.93
CA ILE A 128 -16.09 -23.82 25.73
C ILE A 128 -14.62 -24.05 26.11
N ALA A 129 -14.12 -23.38 27.15
CA ALA A 129 -12.77 -23.63 27.67
C ALA A 129 -12.64 -25.08 28.17
N LEU A 130 -13.57 -25.55 28.99
CA LEU A 130 -13.58 -26.94 29.47
C LEU A 130 -13.64 -27.97 28.33
N TYR A 131 -14.41 -27.72 27.27
CA TYR A 131 -14.42 -28.59 26.09
C TYR A 131 -13.11 -28.55 25.30
N PHE A 132 -12.36 -27.44 25.32
CA PHE A 132 -11.00 -27.40 24.76
C PHE A 132 -10.02 -28.18 25.65
N ASP A 133 -10.05 -27.95 26.96
CA ASP A 133 -9.17 -28.58 27.95
C ASP A 133 -9.37 -30.11 28.00
N THR A 134 -10.60 -30.61 27.78
CA THR A 134 -10.95 -32.04 27.69
C THR A 134 -10.86 -32.65 26.28
N GLY A 135 -10.41 -31.91 25.27
CA GLY A 135 -10.26 -32.40 23.89
C GLY A 135 -11.56 -32.53 23.07
N MET A 136 -12.70 -32.12 23.62
CA MET A 136 -14.02 -32.10 22.94
C MET A 136 -14.15 -30.93 21.94
N TYR A 137 -13.21 -30.83 21.00
CA TYR A 137 -13.05 -29.69 20.09
C TYR A 137 -14.28 -29.42 19.19
N THR A 138 -15.03 -30.46 18.82
CA THR A 138 -16.26 -30.33 18.03
C THR A 138 -17.37 -29.60 18.79
N GLU A 139 -17.53 -29.91 20.07
CA GLU A 139 -18.50 -29.33 20.99
C GLU A 139 -18.11 -27.89 21.35
N ALA A 140 -16.82 -27.64 21.58
CA ALA A 140 -16.25 -26.30 21.74
C ALA A 140 -16.58 -25.39 20.53
N LEU A 141 -16.33 -25.85 19.30
CA LEU A 141 -16.65 -25.08 18.09
C LEU A 141 -18.16 -24.90 17.88
N ASN A 142 -18.98 -25.90 18.18
CA ASN A 142 -20.43 -25.81 18.04
C ASN A 142 -21.05 -24.81 19.02
N LEU A 143 -20.62 -24.83 20.30
CA LEU A 143 -21.09 -23.89 21.33
C LEU A 143 -20.53 -22.48 21.07
N GLY A 144 -19.24 -22.35 20.73
CA GLY A 144 -18.62 -21.08 20.32
C GLY A 144 -19.31 -20.46 19.12
N SER A 145 -19.64 -21.25 18.09
CA SER A 145 -20.39 -20.79 16.90
C SER A 145 -21.82 -20.33 17.20
N GLN A 146 -22.39 -20.67 18.36
CA GLN A 146 -23.67 -20.15 18.83
C GLN A 146 -23.44 -18.86 19.62
N LEU A 147 -22.61 -18.92 20.66
CA LEU A 147 -22.31 -17.79 21.55
C LEU A 147 -21.75 -16.57 20.78
N LEU A 148 -20.87 -16.78 19.80
CA LEU A 148 -20.33 -15.71 18.94
C LEU A 148 -21.41 -15.00 18.08
N LYS A 149 -22.54 -15.64 17.75
CA LYS A 149 -23.66 -14.99 17.05
C LYS A 149 -24.49 -14.09 17.96
N GLU A 150 -24.39 -14.28 19.27
CA GLU A 150 -24.99 -13.42 20.29
C GLU A 150 -24.04 -12.29 20.68
N LEU A 151 -22.81 -12.61 21.08
CA LEU A 151 -21.83 -11.63 21.56
C LEU A 151 -21.48 -10.59 20.50
N LYS A 152 -21.47 -10.95 19.20
CA LYS A 152 -21.31 -9.98 18.09
C LYS A 152 -22.50 -9.00 17.90
N LYS A 153 -23.55 -9.09 18.72
CA LYS A 153 -24.69 -8.14 18.80
C LYS A 153 -24.72 -7.36 20.12
N LEU A 154 -23.80 -7.63 21.04
CA LEU A 154 -23.71 -7.06 22.38
C LEU A 154 -22.42 -6.25 22.52
N ASP A 155 -22.32 -5.41 23.56
CA ASP A 155 -21.17 -4.53 23.75
C ASP A 155 -20.11 -5.08 24.73
N ASP A 156 -20.34 -6.28 25.29
CA ASP A 156 -19.33 -7.00 26.10
C ASP A 156 -18.25 -7.61 25.19
N LYS A 157 -17.29 -6.75 24.83
CA LYS A 157 -16.15 -7.09 23.99
C LYS A 157 -15.09 -7.92 24.71
N ASN A 158 -15.06 -7.92 26.05
CA ASN A 158 -14.11 -8.73 26.83
C ASN A 158 -14.41 -10.22 26.62
N LEU A 159 -15.65 -10.62 26.91
CA LEU A 159 -16.10 -12.00 26.71
C LEU A 159 -16.03 -12.42 25.23
N LEU A 160 -16.24 -11.47 24.31
CA LEU A 160 -16.10 -11.70 22.88
C LEU A 160 -14.64 -11.98 22.46
N VAL A 161 -13.64 -11.34 23.06
CA VAL A 161 -12.21 -11.64 22.84
C VAL A 161 -11.87 -13.04 23.35
N GLU A 162 -12.30 -13.39 24.56
CA GLU A 162 -12.02 -14.71 25.17
C GLU A 162 -12.56 -15.86 24.31
N VAL A 163 -13.82 -15.76 23.85
CA VAL A 163 -14.43 -16.81 23.02
C VAL A 163 -13.80 -16.88 21.62
N GLN A 164 -13.36 -15.77 21.03
CA GLN A 164 -12.62 -15.78 19.75
C GLN A 164 -11.21 -16.37 19.89
N LEU A 165 -10.56 -16.17 21.05
CA LEU A 165 -9.27 -16.77 21.38
C LEU A 165 -9.38 -18.28 21.62
N LEU A 166 -10.45 -18.74 22.27
CA LEU A 166 -10.79 -20.17 22.39
C LEU A 166 -11.14 -20.80 21.02
N GLU A 167 -11.88 -20.09 20.15
CA GLU A 167 -12.12 -20.51 18.77
C GLU A 167 -10.79 -20.68 18.00
N SER A 168 -9.85 -19.74 18.14
CA SER A 168 -8.52 -19.82 17.54
C SER A 168 -7.73 -21.06 18.01
N LYS A 169 -7.68 -21.30 19.32
CA LYS A 169 -7.01 -22.46 19.92
C LYS A 169 -7.62 -23.78 19.47
N THR A 170 -8.94 -23.87 19.44
CA THR A 170 -9.67 -25.06 19.04
C THR A 170 -9.44 -25.39 17.56
N TYR A 171 -9.42 -24.38 16.68
CA TYR A 171 -9.04 -24.58 15.28
C TYR A 171 -7.56 -24.97 15.12
N HIS A 172 -6.65 -24.46 15.95
CA HIS A 172 -5.23 -24.85 15.91
C HIS A 172 -5.03 -26.31 16.32
N ALA A 173 -5.70 -26.77 17.38
CA ALA A 173 -5.67 -28.18 17.80
C ALA A 173 -6.23 -29.13 16.72
N LEU A 174 -7.24 -28.68 15.96
CA LEU A 174 -7.77 -29.37 14.77
C LEU A 174 -6.94 -29.12 13.49
N SER A 175 -5.68 -28.66 13.62
CA SER A 175 -4.74 -28.32 12.54
C SER A 175 -5.26 -27.35 11.47
N ASN A 176 -6.34 -26.61 11.75
CA ASN A 176 -7.00 -25.71 10.81
C ASN A 176 -6.43 -24.29 10.90
N LEU A 177 -5.14 -24.16 10.56
CA LEU A 177 -4.38 -22.91 10.67
C LEU A 177 -5.08 -21.69 10.02
N PRO A 178 -5.71 -21.78 8.82
CA PRO A 178 -6.39 -20.63 8.22
C PRO A 178 -7.57 -20.11 9.05
N LYS A 179 -8.34 -21.00 9.70
CA LYS A 179 -9.42 -20.57 10.61
C LYS A 179 -8.90 -20.12 11.96
N ALA A 180 -7.87 -20.78 12.50
CA ALA A 180 -7.22 -20.38 13.74
C ALA A 180 -6.69 -18.94 13.65
N ARG A 181 -6.06 -18.61 12.50
CA ARG A 181 -5.58 -17.27 12.15
C ARG A 181 -6.74 -16.28 12.01
N ALA A 182 -7.79 -16.59 11.26
CA ALA A 182 -8.96 -15.70 11.11
C ALA A 182 -9.68 -15.40 12.44
N ALA A 183 -9.78 -16.39 13.33
CA ALA A 183 -10.31 -16.21 14.69
C ALA A 183 -9.40 -15.32 15.54
N LEU A 184 -8.07 -15.51 15.49
CA LEU A 184 -7.11 -14.65 16.21
C LEU A 184 -7.09 -13.21 15.67
N THR A 185 -7.15 -13.00 14.35
CA THR A 185 -7.28 -11.66 13.76
C THR A 185 -8.56 -10.97 14.23
N SER A 186 -9.66 -11.72 14.35
CA SER A 186 -10.89 -11.21 14.94
C SER A 186 -10.69 -10.83 16.41
N ALA A 187 -10.04 -11.69 17.20
CA ALA A 187 -9.79 -11.48 18.62
C ALA A 187 -8.93 -10.23 18.85
N ARG A 188 -7.82 -10.07 18.12
CA ARG A 188 -6.95 -8.88 18.20
C ARG A 188 -7.63 -7.61 17.67
N THR A 189 -8.47 -7.71 16.64
CA THR A 189 -9.29 -6.57 16.18
C THR A 189 -10.32 -6.13 17.24
N THR A 190 -10.89 -7.09 17.97
CA THR A 190 -11.83 -6.82 19.07
C THR A 190 -11.10 -6.27 20.29
N ALA A 191 -9.92 -6.80 20.63
CA ALA A 191 -9.04 -6.33 21.69
C ALA A 191 -8.58 -4.89 21.48
N ASN A 192 -8.17 -4.53 20.26
CA ASN A 192 -7.78 -3.16 19.90
C ASN A 192 -8.90 -2.10 20.08
N ALA A 193 -10.15 -2.51 20.30
CA ALA A 193 -11.29 -1.63 20.57
C ALA A 193 -11.62 -1.47 22.07
N ILE A 194 -10.82 -2.07 22.96
CA ILE A 194 -10.95 -2.03 24.42
C ILE A 194 -9.57 -1.95 25.09
N TYR A 195 -9.52 -1.79 26.41
CA TYR A 195 -8.31 -2.01 27.19
C TYR A 195 -8.36 -3.43 27.79
N CYS A 196 -7.63 -4.37 27.21
CA CYS A 196 -7.55 -5.74 27.71
C CYS A 196 -6.70 -5.82 29.00
N ALA A 197 -7.08 -6.70 29.93
CA ALA A 197 -6.24 -7.03 31.07
C ALA A 197 -4.93 -7.73 30.60
N PRO A 198 -3.77 -7.49 31.25
CA PRO A 198 -2.48 -8.02 30.77
C PRO A 198 -2.47 -9.54 30.54
N LYS A 199 -3.10 -10.33 31.42
CA LYS A 199 -3.26 -11.79 31.27
C LYS A 199 -3.99 -12.20 29.97
N VAL A 200 -4.95 -11.40 29.50
CA VAL A 200 -5.66 -11.64 28.22
C VAL A 200 -4.78 -11.23 27.05
N GLN A 201 -4.12 -10.08 27.12
CA GLN A 201 -3.18 -9.60 26.11
C GLN A 201 -2.05 -10.60 25.87
N ALA A 202 -1.33 -10.98 26.94
CA ALA A 202 -0.27 -12.00 26.87
C ALA A 202 -0.76 -13.35 26.32
N THR A 203 -2.05 -13.72 26.49
CA THR A 203 -2.60 -14.94 25.88
C THR A 203 -2.94 -14.76 24.39
N LEU A 204 -3.27 -13.55 23.92
CA LEU A 204 -3.40 -13.22 22.49
C LEU A 204 -2.04 -13.23 21.78
N ASP A 205 -0.99 -12.74 22.44
CA ASP A 205 0.36 -12.70 21.88
C ASP A 205 1.02 -14.09 21.92
N LEU A 206 0.84 -14.88 22.99
CA LEU A 206 1.22 -16.30 23.02
C LEU A 206 0.57 -17.09 21.86
N GLN A 207 -0.72 -16.87 21.59
CA GLN A 207 -1.41 -17.49 20.46
C GLN A 207 -0.92 -16.96 19.09
N SER A 208 -0.48 -15.69 19.03
CA SER A 208 0.13 -15.10 17.83
C SER A 208 1.47 -15.77 17.52
N GLY A 209 2.33 -15.96 18.52
CA GLY A 209 3.61 -16.66 18.35
C GLY A 209 3.43 -18.09 17.86
N ILE A 210 2.51 -18.86 18.48
CA ILE A 210 2.17 -20.23 18.06
C ILE A 210 1.74 -20.28 16.58
N LEU A 211 0.87 -19.36 16.14
CA LEU A 211 0.36 -19.36 14.77
C LEU A 211 1.33 -18.80 13.72
N HIS A 212 2.41 -18.10 14.09
CA HIS A 212 3.50 -17.76 13.17
C HIS A 212 4.55 -18.88 13.07
N ALA A 213 4.87 -19.54 14.19
CA ALA A 213 5.75 -20.70 14.22
C ALA A 213 5.18 -21.89 13.40
N ALA A 214 3.88 -22.17 13.52
CA ALA A 214 3.25 -23.36 12.96
C ALA A 214 3.04 -23.36 11.42
N ASP A 215 2.87 -22.20 10.78
CA ASP A 215 2.44 -22.10 9.36
C ASP A 215 3.54 -21.51 8.46
N GLU A 216 4.23 -20.46 8.93
CA GLU A 216 5.16 -19.67 8.10
C GLU A 216 6.64 -19.98 8.36
N ARG A 217 6.95 -20.75 9.41
CA ARG A 217 8.30 -20.85 10.00
C ARG A 217 8.93 -19.47 10.32
N ASP A 218 8.09 -18.44 10.53
CA ASP A 218 8.56 -17.11 10.94
C ASP A 218 8.83 -17.08 12.44
N PHE A 219 9.89 -17.79 12.83
CA PHE A 219 10.39 -17.84 14.19
C PHE A 219 10.92 -16.48 14.67
N LYS A 220 11.17 -15.51 13.77
CA LYS A 220 11.57 -14.14 14.15
C LYS A 220 10.37 -13.37 14.68
N THR A 221 9.27 -13.31 13.93
CA THR A 221 8.03 -12.68 14.39
C THR A 221 7.41 -13.45 15.56
N ALA A 222 7.49 -14.79 15.55
CA ALA A 222 7.03 -15.59 16.68
C ALA A 222 7.83 -15.32 17.96
N PHE A 223 9.16 -15.18 17.89
CA PHE A 223 10.00 -14.79 19.03
C PHE A 223 9.54 -13.47 19.65
N SER A 224 9.28 -12.43 18.84
CA SER A 224 8.76 -11.15 19.33
C SER A 224 7.43 -11.31 20.05
N TYR A 225 6.48 -12.09 19.51
CA TYR A 225 5.21 -12.35 20.19
C TYR A 225 5.35 -13.14 21.49
N PHE A 226 6.30 -14.08 21.58
CA PHE A 226 6.58 -14.78 22.82
C PHE A 226 7.30 -13.89 23.85
N TYR A 227 8.11 -12.92 23.43
CA TYR A 227 8.72 -11.92 24.30
C TYR A 227 7.65 -11.02 24.96
N GLU A 228 6.76 -10.43 24.17
CA GLU A 228 5.63 -9.61 24.68
C GLU A 228 4.72 -10.43 25.62
N ALA A 229 4.47 -11.70 25.27
CA ALA A 229 3.72 -12.61 26.13
C ALA A 229 4.45 -12.95 27.44
N PHE A 230 5.78 -13.04 27.43
CA PHE A 230 6.59 -13.29 28.62
C PHE A 230 6.53 -12.11 29.60
N GLU A 231 6.81 -10.89 29.15
CA GLU A 231 6.68 -9.68 30.01
C GLU A 231 5.23 -9.49 30.50
N GLY A 232 4.24 -9.74 29.63
CA GLY A 232 2.82 -9.65 29.97
C GLY A 232 2.31 -10.74 30.95
N PHE A 233 2.99 -11.88 31.07
CA PHE A 233 2.69 -12.90 32.08
C PHE A 233 3.51 -12.74 33.37
N ASP A 234 4.78 -12.32 33.26
CA ASP A 234 5.67 -12.08 34.40
C ASP A 234 5.15 -10.95 35.31
N SER A 235 4.70 -9.85 34.71
CA SER A 235 4.05 -8.72 35.41
C SER A 235 2.76 -9.10 36.17
N VAL A 236 2.21 -10.30 35.93
CA VAL A 236 1.04 -10.88 36.61
C VAL A 236 1.42 -12.13 37.43
N GLN A 237 2.70 -12.50 37.48
CA GLN A 237 3.24 -13.72 38.11
C GLN A 237 2.49 -14.99 37.69
N SER A 238 2.11 -15.06 36.41
CA SER A 238 1.36 -16.16 35.81
C SER A 238 2.31 -17.31 35.46
N SER A 239 1.96 -18.55 35.82
CA SER A 239 2.71 -19.77 35.48
C SER A 239 3.00 -19.94 33.97
N LYS A 240 2.19 -19.29 33.11
CA LYS A 240 2.37 -19.26 31.65
C LYS A 240 3.57 -18.42 31.18
N ALA A 241 4.22 -17.66 32.07
CA ALA A 241 5.48 -16.99 31.78
C ALA A 241 6.59 -18.00 31.41
N LEU A 242 6.69 -19.12 32.14
CA LEU A 242 7.62 -20.21 31.84
C LEU A 242 7.37 -20.79 30.44
N THR A 243 6.11 -20.99 30.06
CA THR A 243 5.72 -21.47 28.72
C THR A 243 6.11 -20.48 27.63
N ALA A 244 5.89 -19.18 27.84
CA ALA A 244 6.29 -18.15 26.89
C ALA A 244 7.82 -18.10 26.71
N LEU A 245 8.58 -18.10 27.81
CA LEU A 245 10.04 -18.14 27.80
C LEU A 245 10.57 -19.38 27.07
N LYS A 246 10.03 -20.57 27.37
CA LYS A 246 10.37 -21.83 26.67
C LYS A 246 10.20 -21.72 25.16
N TYR A 247 9.09 -21.12 24.69
CA TYR A 247 8.86 -20.91 23.26
C TYR A 247 9.75 -19.82 22.65
N MET A 248 10.18 -18.80 23.40
CA MET A 248 11.23 -17.87 22.95
C MET A 248 12.54 -18.60 22.65
N LEU A 249 12.97 -19.50 23.55
CA LEU A 249 14.18 -20.30 23.35
C LEU A 249 14.02 -21.24 22.15
N LEU A 250 12.83 -21.84 21.96
CA LEU A 250 12.53 -22.70 20.80
C LEU A 250 12.70 -21.93 19.49
N CYS A 251 12.14 -20.72 19.38
CA CYS A 251 12.31 -19.88 18.20
C CYS A 251 13.79 -19.58 17.91
N LYS A 252 14.62 -19.34 18.93
CA LYS A 252 16.06 -19.09 18.74
C LYS A 252 16.81 -20.32 18.24
N ILE A 253 16.52 -21.51 18.77
CA ILE A 253 17.07 -22.77 18.27
C ILE A 253 16.64 -23.01 16.81
N MET A 254 15.35 -22.82 16.49
CA MET A 254 14.82 -23.00 15.13
C MET A 254 15.33 -21.95 14.11
N LEU A 255 15.93 -20.85 14.57
CA LEU A 255 16.62 -19.86 13.73
C LEU A 255 18.12 -20.17 13.54
N GLY A 256 18.64 -21.25 14.13
CA GLY A 256 20.08 -21.50 14.20
C GLY A 256 20.83 -20.52 15.11
N GLN A 257 20.12 -19.81 15.99
CA GLN A 257 20.68 -18.86 16.97
C GLN A 257 20.75 -19.49 18.36
N SER A 258 21.40 -20.66 18.46
CA SER A 258 21.64 -21.38 19.72
C SER A 258 22.35 -20.52 20.77
N ASP A 259 23.22 -19.64 20.33
CA ASP A 259 24.17 -18.93 21.18
C ASP A 259 23.47 -17.83 22.00
N ASP A 260 22.41 -17.23 21.41
CA ASP A 260 21.51 -16.29 22.07
C ASP A 260 20.71 -16.94 23.21
N VAL A 261 20.47 -18.26 23.18
CA VAL A 261 19.71 -18.99 24.23
C VAL A 261 20.41 -18.83 25.58
N ASN A 262 21.74 -18.97 25.61
CA ASN A 262 22.53 -18.80 26.83
C ASN A 262 22.48 -17.35 27.34
N GLN A 263 22.51 -16.36 26.43
CA GLN A 263 22.38 -14.95 26.81
C GLN A 263 21.00 -14.66 27.42
N ILE A 264 19.93 -15.13 26.78
CA ILE A 264 18.54 -14.95 27.24
C ILE A 264 18.35 -15.59 28.62
N VAL A 265 18.81 -16.84 28.82
CA VAL A 265 18.69 -17.53 30.13
C VAL A 265 19.56 -16.89 31.21
N SER A 266 20.70 -16.30 30.86
CA SER A 266 21.50 -15.47 31.79
C SER A 266 20.88 -14.12 32.12
N GLY A 267 19.81 -13.72 31.41
CA GLY A 267 19.08 -12.48 31.66
C GLY A 267 18.42 -12.48 33.05
N LYS A 268 18.50 -11.34 33.75
CA LYS A 268 18.01 -11.17 35.13
C LYS A 268 16.59 -11.70 35.37
N LEU A 269 15.70 -11.57 34.38
CA LEU A 269 14.31 -12.01 34.46
C LEU A 269 14.10 -13.48 34.07
N ALA A 270 15.01 -14.10 33.32
CA ALA A 270 14.93 -15.53 32.99
C ALA A 270 15.43 -16.41 34.14
N ILE A 271 16.42 -15.93 34.91
CA ILE A 271 17.00 -16.63 36.07
C ILE A 271 15.94 -17.03 37.11
N THR A 272 14.90 -16.21 37.31
CA THR A 272 13.79 -16.51 38.24
C THR A 272 12.87 -17.64 37.79
N TYR A 273 12.96 -18.06 36.52
CA TYR A 273 12.22 -19.18 35.94
C TYR A 273 13.10 -20.40 35.65
N SER A 274 14.27 -20.49 36.30
CA SER A 274 15.18 -21.64 36.20
C SER A 274 14.51 -22.94 36.63
N GLY A 275 14.69 -24.01 35.86
CA GLY A 275 14.06 -25.33 36.07
C GLY A 275 14.13 -26.21 34.82
N ARG A 276 13.57 -27.42 34.91
CA ARG A 276 13.76 -28.48 33.89
C ARG A 276 13.38 -28.08 32.47
N ASP A 277 12.32 -27.28 32.26
CA ASP A 277 11.96 -26.78 30.93
C ASP A 277 13.09 -25.93 30.32
N ILE A 278 13.78 -25.11 31.11
CA ILE A 278 14.88 -24.26 30.64
C ILE A 278 16.15 -25.10 30.43
N ASP A 279 16.42 -26.07 31.31
CA ASP A 279 17.54 -27.00 31.13
C ASP A 279 17.37 -27.88 29.89
N ALA A 280 16.14 -28.31 29.57
CA ALA A 280 15.82 -29.04 28.34
C ALA A 280 16.14 -28.20 27.10
N MET A 281 15.69 -26.93 27.08
CA MET A 281 15.95 -26.02 25.97
C MET A 281 17.44 -25.68 25.83
N LYS A 282 18.18 -25.56 26.94
CA LYS A 282 19.64 -25.43 26.91
C LYS A 282 20.34 -26.66 26.36
N ALA A 283 19.97 -27.86 26.79
CA ALA A 283 20.56 -29.11 26.29
C ALA A 283 20.36 -29.26 24.76
N VAL A 284 19.17 -28.92 24.26
CA VAL A 284 18.90 -28.89 22.82
C VAL A 284 19.68 -27.77 22.10
N ALA A 285 19.85 -26.60 22.71
CA ALA A 285 20.66 -25.51 22.15
C ALA A 285 22.15 -25.86 22.10
N GLU A 286 22.70 -26.51 23.12
CA GLU A 286 24.09 -27.01 23.14
C GLU A 286 24.31 -28.11 22.11
N ALA A 287 23.38 -29.06 21.99
CA ALA A 287 23.43 -30.09 20.95
C ALA A 287 23.46 -29.44 19.54
N SER A 288 22.63 -28.41 19.33
CA SER A 288 22.57 -27.61 18.10
C SER A 288 23.88 -26.88 17.80
N HIS A 289 24.43 -26.14 18.78
CA HIS A 289 25.72 -25.45 18.64
C HIS A 289 26.87 -26.41 18.29
N LYS A 290 26.92 -27.59 18.94
CA LYS A 290 27.90 -28.65 18.65
C LYS A 290 27.67 -29.38 17.32
N ARG A 291 26.52 -29.17 16.67
CA ARG A 291 26.01 -29.98 15.54
C ARG A 291 25.96 -31.48 15.85
N SER A 292 25.68 -31.85 17.10
CA SER A 292 25.69 -33.25 17.56
C SER A 292 24.30 -33.87 17.59
N LEU A 293 24.09 -34.91 16.77
CA LEU A 293 22.84 -35.67 16.77
C LEU A 293 22.70 -36.59 17.99
N ALA A 294 23.82 -37.01 18.60
CA ALA A 294 23.82 -37.86 19.80
C ALA A 294 23.35 -37.08 21.02
N ASP A 295 23.96 -35.92 21.31
CA ASP A 295 23.54 -34.99 22.37
C ASP A 295 22.04 -34.66 22.26
N PHE A 296 21.53 -34.46 21.03
CA PHE A 296 20.11 -34.18 20.78
C PHE A 296 19.21 -35.37 21.12
N GLN A 297 19.58 -36.61 20.73
CA GLN A 297 18.82 -37.80 21.09
C GLN A 297 18.83 -38.07 22.60
N ASP A 298 19.93 -37.80 23.29
CA ASP A 298 20.02 -38.00 24.74
C ASP A 298 19.26 -36.91 25.51
N ALA A 299 19.27 -35.66 25.03
CA ALA A 299 18.37 -34.61 25.53
C ALA A 299 16.88 -35.00 25.38
N LEU A 300 16.48 -35.56 24.24
CA LEU A 300 15.11 -36.05 24.03
C LEU A 300 14.73 -37.19 25.00
N LYS A 301 15.65 -38.12 25.30
CA LYS A 301 15.42 -39.20 26.28
C LYS A 301 15.30 -38.65 27.70
N GLN A 302 16.21 -37.74 28.10
CA GLN A 302 16.29 -37.19 29.45
C GLN A 302 15.16 -36.21 29.78
N TYR A 303 14.75 -35.39 28.81
CA TYR A 303 13.75 -34.33 28.96
C TYR A 303 12.47 -34.64 28.17
N LYS A 304 12.09 -35.92 28.11
CA LYS A 304 10.94 -36.38 27.32
C LYS A 304 9.64 -35.65 27.67
N LYS A 305 9.37 -35.44 28.96
CA LYS A 305 8.17 -34.72 29.43
C LYS A 305 8.19 -33.25 29.00
N GLU A 306 9.37 -32.64 29.04
CA GLU A 306 9.57 -31.24 28.70
C GLU A 306 9.61 -31.00 27.18
N LEU A 307 9.87 -32.01 26.35
CA LEU A 307 10.07 -31.87 24.89
C LEU A 307 9.05 -32.62 24.02
N GLU A 308 8.70 -33.89 24.32
CA GLU A 308 7.76 -34.67 23.52
C GLU A 308 6.30 -34.50 23.95
N ASP A 309 6.01 -34.30 25.24
CA ASP A 309 4.63 -34.12 25.72
C ASP A 309 4.13 -32.68 25.49
N ASP A 310 5.06 -31.73 25.28
CA ASP A 310 4.75 -30.36 24.86
C ASP A 310 4.35 -30.33 23.37
N VAL A 311 3.06 -30.11 23.11
CA VAL A 311 2.44 -30.15 21.77
C VAL A 311 3.12 -29.19 20.77
N ILE A 312 3.61 -28.04 21.23
CA ILE A 312 4.21 -27.02 20.36
C ILE A 312 5.68 -27.36 20.07
N VAL A 313 6.45 -27.76 21.08
CA VAL A 313 7.83 -28.22 20.88
C VAL A 313 7.84 -29.45 19.96
N LYS A 314 7.00 -30.46 20.25
CA LYS A 314 6.88 -31.71 19.48
C LYS A 314 6.66 -31.49 17.99
N ALA A 315 5.85 -30.49 17.62
CA ALA A 315 5.57 -30.14 16.22
C ALA A 315 6.82 -29.67 15.45
N HIS A 316 7.82 -29.13 16.15
CA HIS A 316 9.06 -28.62 15.55
C HIS A 316 10.24 -29.60 15.68
N LEU A 317 10.24 -30.50 16.67
CA LEU A 317 11.32 -31.49 16.89
C LEU A 317 11.70 -32.30 15.64
N GLY A 318 10.72 -32.70 14.81
CA GLY A 318 11.01 -33.45 13.59
C GLY A 318 11.80 -32.66 12.55
N THR A 319 11.45 -31.38 12.34
CA THR A 319 12.22 -30.48 11.45
C THR A 319 13.60 -30.18 12.03
N LEU A 320 13.70 -30.03 13.36
CA LEU A 320 14.97 -29.83 14.04
C LEU A 320 15.89 -31.06 13.90
N TYR A 321 15.36 -32.28 14.06
CA TYR A 321 16.10 -33.52 13.83
C TYR A 321 16.68 -33.59 12.41
N ASP A 322 15.87 -33.27 11.38
CA ASP A 322 16.34 -33.22 9.99
C ASP A 322 17.47 -32.19 9.81
N THR A 323 17.34 -30.99 10.39
CA THR A 323 18.37 -29.94 10.32
C THR A 323 19.65 -30.36 11.06
N MET A 324 19.53 -31.00 12.22
CA MET A 324 20.65 -31.53 13.01
C MET A 324 21.41 -32.64 12.27
N LEU A 325 20.67 -33.57 11.66
CA LEU A 325 21.23 -34.63 10.83
C LEU A 325 22.00 -34.05 9.64
N GLU A 326 21.42 -33.06 8.93
CA GLU A 326 22.06 -32.37 7.81
C GLU A 326 23.33 -31.62 8.24
N GLN A 327 23.29 -30.85 9.33
CA GLN A 327 24.46 -30.12 9.84
C GLN A 327 25.59 -31.04 10.33
N ASN A 328 25.25 -32.18 10.93
CA ASN A 328 26.25 -33.16 11.36
C ASN A 328 26.88 -33.89 10.17
N LEU A 329 26.08 -34.25 9.15
CA LEU A 329 26.59 -34.80 7.89
C LEU A 329 27.54 -33.80 7.20
N CYS A 330 27.15 -32.52 7.08
CA CYS A 330 28.03 -31.48 6.53
C CYS A 330 29.35 -31.41 7.30
N ARG A 331 29.33 -31.37 8.64
CA ARG A 331 30.53 -31.35 9.50
C ARG A 331 31.45 -32.57 9.31
N ILE A 332 30.90 -33.73 8.91
CA ILE A 332 31.68 -34.95 8.66
C ILE A 332 32.31 -34.93 7.26
N ILE A 333 31.64 -34.37 6.25
CA ILE A 333 32.14 -34.34 4.85
C ILE A 333 32.99 -33.12 4.51
N GLU A 334 32.87 -32.01 5.26
CA GLU A 334 33.55 -30.73 5.05
C GLU A 334 35.08 -30.81 4.80
N PRO A 335 35.87 -31.68 5.46
CA PRO A 335 37.31 -31.81 5.19
C PRO A 335 37.67 -32.80 4.06
N TYR A 336 36.71 -33.38 3.33
CA TYR A 336 36.95 -34.43 2.33
C TYR A 336 36.35 -34.09 0.95
N SER A 337 37.17 -34.13 -0.10
CA SER A 337 36.71 -34.14 -1.50
C SER A 337 36.11 -35.48 -1.93
N GLN A 338 36.48 -36.57 -1.27
CA GLN A 338 35.96 -37.92 -1.50
C GLN A 338 35.95 -38.69 -0.17
N CYS A 339 34.84 -39.33 0.18
CA CYS A 339 34.69 -40.07 1.44
C CYS A 339 33.72 -41.26 1.31
N GLU A 340 34.01 -42.36 2.01
CA GLU A 340 33.16 -43.56 1.98
C GLU A 340 31.87 -43.36 2.81
N VAL A 341 30.74 -43.87 2.31
CA VAL A 341 29.44 -43.77 3.02
C VAL A 341 29.40 -44.69 4.26
N SER A 342 30.18 -45.77 4.25
CA SER A 342 30.52 -46.61 5.43
C SER A 342 31.07 -45.76 6.58
N PHE A 343 32.14 -45.00 6.31
CA PHE A 343 32.79 -44.14 7.30
C PHE A 343 31.83 -43.06 7.82
N ILE A 344 31.07 -42.40 6.95
CA ILE A 344 30.06 -41.41 7.38
C ILE A 344 29.01 -42.05 8.30
N ALA A 345 28.55 -43.27 7.97
CA ALA A 345 27.56 -44.02 8.74
C ALA A 345 28.07 -44.43 10.13
N GLU A 346 29.34 -44.84 10.24
CA GLU A 346 29.99 -45.10 11.52
C GLU A 346 30.14 -43.83 12.37
N GLN A 347 30.60 -42.72 11.78
CA GLN A 347 30.79 -41.43 12.50
C GLN A 347 29.48 -40.82 13.01
N ILE A 348 28.34 -41.10 12.37
CA ILE A 348 27.01 -40.62 12.80
C ILE A 348 26.18 -41.68 13.54
N ALA A 349 26.68 -42.90 13.68
CA ALA A 349 26.01 -44.04 14.30
C ALA A 349 24.60 -44.34 13.75
N LEU A 350 24.42 -44.26 12.42
CA LEU A 350 23.16 -44.59 11.72
C LEU A 350 23.39 -45.65 10.63
N PRO A 351 22.37 -46.43 10.25
CA PRO A 351 22.50 -47.41 9.17
C PRO A 351 22.88 -46.76 7.83
N ILE A 352 23.80 -47.38 7.08
CA ILE A 352 24.29 -46.90 5.77
C ILE A 352 23.14 -46.47 4.84
N ALA A 353 22.11 -47.31 4.69
CA ALA A 353 20.95 -47.03 3.83
C ALA A 353 20.12 -45.81 4.25
N GLN A 354 20.18 -45.38 5.52
CA GLN A 354 19.56 -44.13 5.99
C GLN A 354 20.45 -42.91 5.64
N VAL A 355 21.76 -43.05 5.79
CA VAL A 355 22.75 -42.01 5.50
C VAL A 355 22.83 -41.74 4.00
N GLU A 356 22.97 -42.78 3.18
CA GLU A 356 22.96 -42.71 1.71
C GLU A 356 21.68 -42.04 1.17
N LYS A 357 20.52 -42.42 1.73
CA LYS A 357 19.22 -41.81 1.40
C LYS A 357 19.16 -40.33 1.80
N LYS A 358 19.74 -39.94 2.94
CA LYS A 358 19.76 -38.54 3.37
C LYS A 358 20.74 -37.70 2.54
N LEU A 359 21.91 -38.24 2.22
CA LEU A 359 22.91 -37.59 1.35
C LEU A 359 22.34 -37.38 -0.07
N SER A 360 21.68 -38.38 -0.66
CA SER A 360 21.02 -38.22 -1.97
C SER A 360 19.88 -37.19 -1.94
N GLN A 361 19.11 -37.10 -0.85
CA GLN A 361 18.16 -36.00 -0.64
C GLN A 361 18.84 -34.63 -0.55
N MET A 362 19.94 -34.50 0.20
CA MET A 362 20.69 -33.25 0.33
C MET A 362 21.30 -32.77 -1.00
N ILE A 363 21.75 -33.69 -1.86
CA ILE A 363 22.24 -33.39 -3.21
C ILE A 363 21.08 -32.91 -4.11
N LEU A 364 19.93 -33.60 -4.09
CA LEU A 364 18.74 -33.19 -4.85
C LEU A 364 18.17 -31.83 -4.41
N ASP A 365 18.15 -31.58 -3.09
CA ASP A 365 17.78 -30.30 -2.48
C ASP A 365 18.82 -29.18 -2.71
N LYS A 366 19.98 -29.49 -3.30
CA LYS A 366 21.15 -28.59 -3.48
C LYS A 366 21.68 -27.97 -2.18
N LYS A 367 21.74 -28.75 -1.10
CA LYS A 367 22.28 -28.32 0.20
C LYS A 367 23.81 -28.37 0.26
N PHE A 368 24.43 -29.20 -0.57
CA PHE A 368 25.86 -29.17 -0.89
C PHE A 368 26.06 -29.69 -2.33
N SER A 369 27.24 -29.44 -2.92
CA SER A 369 27.58 -29.89 -4.27
C SER A 369 28.33 -31.23 -4.22
N GLY A 370 27.82 -32.26 -4.90
CA GLY A 370 28.43 -33.59 -4.91
C GLY A 370 27.61 -34.65 -5.64
N ILE A 371 28.13 -35.87 -5.70
CA ILE A 371 27.49 -37.05 -6.28
C ILE A 371 27.79 -38.31 -5.45
N LEU A 372 26.84 -39.24 -5.41
CA LEU A 372 27.00 -40.56 -4.79
C LEU A 372 27.30 -41.62 -5.86
N ASP A 373 28.42 -42.32 -5.71
CA ASP A 373 28.68 -43.58 -6.40
C ASP A 373 28.16 -44.74 -5.54
N GLN A 374 27.00 -45.28 -5.92
CA GLN A 374 26.37 -46.43 -5.25
C GLN A 374 27.04 -47.77 -5.55
N GLY A 375 27.90 -47.85 -6.58
CA GLY A 375 28.62 -49.07 -6.96
C GLY A 375 29.88 -49.28 -6.11
N ILE A 376 30.56 -48.19 -5.75
CA ILE A 376 31.75 -48.20 -4.89
C ILE A 376 31.39 -47.84 -3.43
N GLY A 377 30.25 -47.18 -3.19
CA GLY A 377 29.79 -46.79 -1.85
C GLY A 377 30.41 -45.48 -1.36
N VAL A 378 30.65 -44.53 -2.26
CA VAL A 378 31.48 -43.34 -2.03
C VAL A 378 30.74 -42.05 -2.39
N LEU A 379 30.85 -41.04 -1.53
CA LEU A 379 30.46 -39.67 -1.81
C LEU A 379 31.64 -38.92 -2.41
N ILE A 380 31.42 -38.24 -3.54
CA ILE A 380 32.36 -37.28 -4.14
C ILE A 380 31.76 -35.89 -3.92
N VAL A 381 32.52 -35.00 -3.29
CA VAL A 381 32.14 -33.60 -3.05
C VAL A 381 32.80 -32.74 -4.13
N PHE A 382 32.03 -31.85 -4.74
CA PHE A 382 32.53 -30.95 -5.77
C PHE A 382 32.72 -29.54 -5.20
N GLU A 383 33.80 -28.87 -5.60
CA GLU A 383 33.92 -27.42 -5.44
C GLU A 383 32.78 -26.72 -6.21
N GLU A 384 32.30 -25.58 -5.71
CA GLU A 384 31.27 -24.80 -6.40
C GLU A 384 31.82 -24.16 -7.67
N THR A 385 31.67 -24.85 -8.81
CA THR A 385 32.05 -24.33 -10.12
C THR A 385 31.31 -23.01 -10.39
N PRO A 386 32.02 -21.87 -10.58
CA PRO A 386 31.36 -20.60 -10.83
C PRO A 386 30.60 -20.65 -12.16
N VAL A 387 29.34 -20.20 -12.15
CA VAL A 387 28.51 -20.18 -13.37
C VAL A 387 29.13 -19.25 -14.40
N ASP A 388 29.43 -19.79 -15.58
CA ASP A 388 30.00 -19.01 -16.68
C ASP A 388 28.99 -17.97 -17.19
N LYS A 389 29.36 -16.70 -17.03
CA LYS A 389 28.61 -15.52 -17.48
C LYS A 389 28.41 -15.49 -19.00
N THR A 390 29.22 -16.24 -19.75
CA THR A 390 29.05 -16.43 -21.20
C THR A 390 27.70 -17.07 -21.52
N TYR A 391 27.20 -18.01 -20.71
CA TYR A 391 25.88 -18.62 -20.93
C TYR A 391 24.73 -17.65 -20.66
N GLU A 392 24.82 -16.83 -19.60
CA GLU A 392 23.84 -15.78 -19.31
C GLU A 392 23.80 -14.74 -20.45
N THR A 393 24.99 -14.29 -20.89
CA THR A 393 25.15 -13.36 -22.02
C THR A 393 24.62 -13.92 -23.34
N ALA A 394 24.84 -15.21 -23.62
CA ALA A 394 24.32 -15.88 -24.81
C ALA A 394 22.78 -15.97 -24.80
N LEU A 395 22.18 -16.27 -23.64
CA LEU A 395 20.72 -16.29 -23.48
C LEU A 395 20.11 -14.90 -23.65
N GLU A 396 20.73 -13.85 -23.11
CA GLU A 396 20.33 -12.46 -23.39
C GLU A 396 20.45 -12.13 -24.88
N THR A 397 21.53 -12.53 -25.55
CA THR A 397 21.75 -12.28 -26.98
C THR A 397 20.66 -12.93 -27.84
N ILE A 398 20.28 -14.18 -27.54
CA ILE A 398 19.17 -14.89 -28.22
C ILE A 398 17.84 -14.14 -28.03
N GLN A 399 17.55 -13.66 -26.81
CA GLN A 399 16.37 -12.83 -26.56
C GLN A 399 16.42 -11.49 -27.30
N HIS A 400 17.58 -10.87 -27.45
CA HIS A 400 17.75 -9.64 -28.23
C HIS A 400 17.52 -9.88 -29.73
N MET A 401 18.02 -10.99 -30.29
CA MET A 401 17.71 -11.37 -31.68
C MET A 401 16.21 -11.57 -31.91
N GLY A 402 15.48 -12.20 -30.99
CA GLY A 402 14.02 -12.31 -31.05
C GLY A 402 13.31 -10.96 -31.14
N LYS A 403 13.66 -10.03 -30.24
CA LYS A 403 13.13 -8.64 -30.24
C LYS A 403 13.44 -7.88 -31.54
N VAL A 404 14.57 -8.16 -32.19
CA VAL A 404 14.92 -7.61 -33.51
C VAL A 404 14.02 -8.17 -34.61
N VAL A 405 13.75 -9.49 -34.63
CA VAL A 405 12.82 -10.10 -35.59
C VAL A 405 11.40 -9.53 -35.44
N ASP A 406 10.89 -9.39 -34.21
CA ASP A 406 9.58 -8.78 -33.94
C ASP A 406 9.49 -7.34 -34.44
N THR A 407 10.52 -6.53 -34.19
CA THR A 407 10.55 -5.12 -34.63
C THR A 407 10.76 -4.99 -36.14
N LEU A 408 11.44 -5.92 -36.80
CA LEU A 408 11.50 -5.99 -38.27
C LEU A 408 10.13 -6.30 -38.87
N TYR A 409 9.38 -7.28 -38.34
CA TYR A 409 8.00 -7.55 -38.74
C TYR A 409 7.09 -6.32 -38.58
N GLN A 410 7.19 -5.61 -37.46
CA GLN A 410 6.43 -4.38 -37.21
C GLN A 410 6.83 -3.24 -38.16
N LYS A 411 8.13 -3.07 -38.47
CA LYS A 411 8.62 -2.06 -39.42
C LYS A 411 8.16 -2.37 -40.85
N ALA A 412 8.26 -3.62 -41.30
CA ALA A 412 7.76 -4.06 -42.60
C ALA A 412 6.26 -3.79 -42.75
N LYS A 413 5.45 -4.18 -41.76
CA LYS A 413 3.99 -3.94 -41.74
C LYS A 413 3.62 -2.45 -41.72
N LYS A 414 4.45 -1.59 -41.12
CA LYS A 414 4.29 -0.13 -41.17
C LYS A 414 4.63 0.44 -42.54
N LEU A 415 5.71 -0.01 -43.18
CA LEU A 415 6.10 0.45 -44.52
C LEU A 415 5.01 0.16 -45.56
N THR A 416 4.41 -1.03 -45.52
CA THR A 416 3.25 -1.40 -46.37
C THR A 416 1.98 -0.59 -46.07
N ALA A 417 1.94 0.19 -44.99
CA ALA A 417 0.80 1.04 -44.63
C ALA A 417 1.07 2.54 -44.83
N THR A 418 2.32 3.01 -44.74
CA THR A 418 2.68 4.41 -45.00
C THR A 418 2.94 4.70 -46.47
N THR A 419 3.40 3.73 -47.27
CA THR A 419 3.31 3.85 -48.73
C THR A 419 1.87 3.56 -49.15
N GLY A 420 1.12 4.61 -49.53
CA GLY A 420 -0.24 4.53 -50.08
C GLY A 420 -0.32 3.90 -51.48
N TRP A 421 0.46 2.85 -51.73
CA TRP A 421 0.48 2.10 -52.98
C TRP A 421 -0.69 1.12 -53.01
N ASN A 422 -1.72 1.47 -53.79
CA ASN A 422 -2.85 0.59 -54.06
C ASN A 422 -2.37 -0.79 -54.57
N GLU A 423 -2.86 -1.85 -53.94
CA GLU A 423 -2.63 -3.25 -54.32
C GLU A 423 -3.18 -3.61 -55.73
N LYS A 424 -3.83 -2.65 -56.39
CA LYS A 424 -4.32 -2.75 -57.77
C LYS A 424 -3.28 -2.45 -58.86
N THR A 425 -2.11 -1.88 -58.53
CA THR A 425 -1.17 -1.33 -59.54
C THR A 425 0.15 -2.08 -59.66
N ARG A 426 0.24 -3.36 -59.23
CA ARG A 426 1.48 -4.15 -59.38
C ARG A 426 1.32 -5.62 -59.81
N LEU A 427 0.17 -5.98 -60.41
CA LEU A 427 -0.12 -7.33 -60.91
C LEU A 427 0.13 -7.55 -62.42
N GLN A 428 0.80 -6.63 -63.13
CA GLN A 428 1.02 -6.74 -64.59
C GLN A 428 2.47 -6.58 -65.08
N ASN A 429 3.38 -5.91 -64.35
CA ASN A 429 4.72 -5.55 -64.87
C ASN A 429 5.89 -6.25 -64.14
N LEU A 430 5.69 -7.46 -63.61
CA LEU A 430 6.78 -8.31 -63.06
C LEU A 430 6.66 -9.79 -63.47
N VAL A 431 6.03 -10.03 -64.64
CA VAL A 431 6.31 -11.23 -65.45
C VAL A 431 7.43 -10.83 -66.42
N HIS A 432 8.40 -11.73 -66.66
CA HIS A 432 9.71 -11.46 -67.29
C HIS A 432 10.69 -10.63 -66.44
N ILE A 433 11.40 -11.30 -65.52
CA ILE A 433 12.85 -11.56 -65.59
C ILE A 433 13.19 -12.59 -64.51
N SER A 434 14.25 -13.39 -64.71
CA SER A 434 14.64 -14.57 -63.93
C SER A 434 13.86 -15.86 -64.25
N CYS A 435 14.40 -16.61 -65.21
CA CYS A 435 14.15 -18.03 -65.40
C CYS A 435 15.52 -18.72 -65.51
N GLY A 436 15.67 -19.92 -64.94
CA GLY A 436 16.95 -20.60 -64.74
C GLY A 436 17.60 -20.22 -63.39
N ALA A 437 18.10 -21.14 -62.57
CA ALA A 437 18.20 -22.60 -62.72
C ALA A 437 17.64 -23.35 -61.49
N SER A 438 16.80 -24.35 -61.77
CA SER A 438 16.95 -25.79 -61.43
C SER A 438 17.91 -26.19 -60.29
N PHE A 439 17.66 -27.23 -59.47
CA PHE A 439 16.69 -28.36 -59.45
C PHE A 439 16.83 -29.07 -58.06
N PRO A 440 16.11 -30.16 -57.71
CA PRO A 440 14.71 -30.56 -57.96
C PRO A 440 14.01 -31.03 -56.64
N ASN A 441 12.92 -31.80 -56.77
CA ASN A 441 12.24 -32.64 -55.75
C ASN A 441 11.38 -31.91 -54.69
N ALA A 442 10.08 -32.21 -54.54
CA ALA A 442 9.22 -33.10 -55.32
C ALA A 442 7.77 -32.59 -55.40
N LEU A 443 7.00 -33.11 -56.36
CA LEU A 443 5.61 -32.70 -56.62
C LEU A 443 4.62 -33.36 -55.62
N PRO A 444 3.41 -32.76 -55.44
CA PRO A 444 2.30 -33.29 -54.64
C PRO A 444 1.39 -34.13 -55.58
N PRO A 445 0.04 -34.06 -55.61
CA PRO A 445 -1.00 -33.77 -54.60
C PRO A 445 -2.07 -34.89 -54.54
N LEU A 446 -3.19 -34.64 -53.84
CA LEU A 446 -4.61 -34.91 -54.21
C LEU A 446 -5.42 -35.00 -52.90
N ALA A 447 -6.17 -33.99 -52.44
CA ALA A 447 -7.10 -33.07 -53.09
C ALA A 447 -8.38 -33.75 -53.64
N LYS A 448 -9.53 -33.37 -53.07
CA LYS A 448 -10.78 -33.16 -53.83
C LYS A 448 -11.77 -32.26 -53.08
N THR A 449 -12.08 -31.13 -53.74
CA THR A 449 -13.41 -30.54 -53.99
C THR A 449 -14.34 -30.27 -52.78
N THR A 450 -14.75 -29.03 -52.48
CA THR A 450 -15.68 -28.13 -53.24
C THR A 450 -17.10 -28.73 -53.39
N THR A 451 -18.21 -27.98 -53.54
CA THR A 451 -18.35 -26.69 -54.27
C THR A 451 -19.68 -25.96 -53.97
N THR A 452 -19.63 -24.63 -53.70
CA THR A 452 -20.57 -23.56 -54.20
C THR A 452 -22.07 -23.54 -53.83
N THR A 453 -22.89 -22.50 -54.11
CA THR A 453 -22.73 -21.16 -54.79
C THR A 453 -23.52 -20.08 -53.97
N LYS A 454 -24.06 -18.90 -54.36
CA LYS A 454 -24.26 -17.99 -55.55
C LYS A 454 -24.74 -16.63 -54.94
N HIS A 455 -24.70 -15.40 -55.47
CA HIS A 455 -23.99 -14.54 -56.46
C HIS A 455 -24.40 -13.06 -56.08
N GLY A 456 -23.94 -11.93 -56.63
CA GLY A 456 -23.01 -11.57 -57.71
C GLY A 456 -23.56 -10.39 -58.57
N ALA A 457 -22.68 -9.54 -59.15
CA ALA A 457 -22.97 -8.50 -60.18
C ALA A 457 -23.70 -7.19 -59.69
N ILE A 458 -23.62 -5.98 -60.32
CA ILE A 458 -22.79 -5.42 -61.44
C ILE A 458 -22.69 -3.85 -61.35
N PHE A 459 -21.88 -3.21 -62.22
CA PHE A 459 -21.54 -1.76 -62.32
C PHE A 459 -22.66 -0.74 -62.64
N ARG A 460 -22.45 0.56 -62.24
CA ARG A 460 -22.67 1.88 -62.94
C ARG A 460 -22.82 3.06 -61.93
N ASP A 461 -22.61 4.37 -62.19
CA ASP A 461 -22.01 5.15 -63.31
C ASP A 461 -21.41 6.53 -62.84
N CYS A 462 -21.13 7.45 -63.78
CA CYS A 462 -20.38 8.73 -63.72
C CYS A 462 -20.97 9.96 -62.96
N ARG A 463 -20.05 10.83 -62.45
CA ARG A 463 -19.89 12.32 -62.57
C ARG A 463 -21.12 13.28 -62.40
N ARG A 464 -21.03 14.60 -62.09
CA ARG A 464 -19.95 15.64 -62.23
C ARG A 464 -20.30 16.95 -61.44
N HIS A 465 -19.30 17.77 -61.05
CA HIS A 465 -19.28 19.27 -60.98
C HIS A 465 -20.34 20.05 -60.13
N GLU A 466 -20.21 21.34 -59.75
CA GLU A 466 -19.12 22.37 -59.74
C GLU A 466 -19.46 23.50 -58.74
N LEU A 467 -18.45 24.33 -58.37
CA LEU A 467 -18.45 25.78 -57.97
C LEU A 467 -19.50 26.32 -56.93
N ASP A 468 -19.23 27.34 -56.11
CA ASP A 468 -18.83 28.71 -56.48
C ASP A 468 -18.13 29.53 -55.35
N LEU A 469 -17.88 30.82 -55.57
CA LEU A 469 -17.20 31.81 -54.70
C LEU A 469 -18.20 32.92 -54.22
N SER A 470 -17.89 34.08 -53.57
CA SER A 470 -16.66 34.84 -53.27
C SER A 470 -16.81 35.75 -52.02
N GLU A 471 -15.70 36.40 -51.60
CA GLU A 471 -15.64 37.71 -50.88
C GLU A 471 -16.15 37.80 -49.40
N SER A 472 -15.64 38.59 -48.43
CA SER A 472 -15.01 39.94 -48.28
C SER A 472 -16.00 40.98 -47.65
N ILE A 473 -15.66 42.04 -46.89
CA ILE A 473 -14.40 42.58 -46.33
C ILE A 473 -14.67 43.63 -45.19
N LEU A 474 -13.73 43.87 -44.24
CA LEU A 474 -13.64 45.05 -43.29
C LEU A 474 -14.83 45.25 -42.28
N GLN A 475 -14.84 46.11 -41.22
CA GLN A 475 -13.86 47.00 -40.55
C GLN A 475 -14.23 47.38 -39.07
N ALA A 476 -13.36 48.20 -38.44
CA ALA A 476 -13.63 49.20 -37.37
C ALA A 476 -13.47 48.84 -35.86
N THR A 477 -13.34 49.89 -35.04
CA THR A 477 -12.72 49.92 -33.69
C THR A 477 -13.61 50.53 -32.58
N PRO A 478 -13.44 50.18 -31.29
CA PRO A 478 -14.15 50.77 -30.15
C PRO A 478 -13.46 52.03 -29.57
N PRO A 479 -14.23 53.02 -29.04
CA PRO A 479 -14.25 53.31 -27.58
C PRO A 479 -15.65 53.84 -27.12
N PRO A 480 -15.89 54.41 -25.91
CA PRO A 480 -15.07 54.56 -24.69
C PRO A 480 -15.72 54.12 -23.33
N VAL A 481 -14.91 54.28 -22.27
CA VAL A 481 -15.15 54.44 -20.81
C VAL A 481 -16.45 55.21 -20.41
N THR A 482 -17.02 55.20 -19.18
CA THR A 482 -16.42 55.56 -17.86
C THR A 482 -17.35 55.32 -16.63
N THR A 483 -16.77 55.31 -15.39
CA THR A 483 -17.36 55.66 -14.05
C THR A 483 -18.47 54.77 -13.40
N LEU A 484 -18.64 54.65 -12.06
CA LEU A 484 -17.92 55.14 -10.84
C LEU A 484 -18.19 54.25 -9.58
N HIS A 485 -17.39 54.42 -8.51
CA HIS A 485 -17.51 53.79 -7.16
C HIS A 485 -17.98 54.81 -6.08
N PRO A 486 -18.59 54.39 -4.95
CA PRO A 486 -17.89 54.21 -3.64
C PRO A 486 -18.35 52.98 -2.81
N LEU A 487 -17.51 52.29 -2.00
CA LEU A 487 -17.17 52.47 -0.55
C LEU A 487 -18.40 52.38 0.41
N LYS A 488 -18.37 51.70 1.59
CA LYS A 488 -17.36 51.62 2.68
C LYS A 488 -17.40 50.31 3.52
N GLU A 489 -16.41 50.17 4.41
CA GLU A 489 -16.30 49.42 5.71
C GLU A 489 -17.53 48.63 6.25
N GLY A 490 -17.44 47.43 6.86
CA GLY A 490 -16.34 46.49 7.13
C GLY A 490 -15.92 46.34 8.61
N GLN A 491 -15.98 45.13 9.22
CA GLN A 491 -15.33 44.82 10.52
C GLN A 491 -15.21 43.31 10.90
N TYR A 492 -14.22 43.01 11.77
CA TYR A 492 -13.94 41.82 12.62
C TYR A 492 -14.01 40.36 12.08
N ILE A 493 -12.83 39.90 11.64
CA ILE A 493 -11.99 38.82 12.23
C ILE A 493 -12.68 37.73 13.07
N ASP A 494 -12.30 36.46 12.82
CA ASP A 494 -12.10 35.47 13.90
C ASP A 494 -10.74 34.77 13.73
N LEU A 495 -9.98 34.64 14.82
CA LEU A 495 -8.67 33.99 14.87
C LEU A 495 -8.81 32.49 15.16
N ASP A 496 -9.84 32.06 15.89
CA ASP A 496 -10.07 30.66 16.24
C ASP A 496 -10.49 29.83 15.03
N TYR A 497 -11.15 30.44 14.04
CA TYR A 497 -11.45 29.80 12.76
C TYR A 497 -10.18 29.27 12.06
N SER A 498 -9.04 29.97 12.17
CA SER A 498 -7.79 29.54 11.55
C SER A 498 -7.16 28.33 12.26
N ILE A 499 -7.27 28.26 13.59
CA ILE A 499 -6.80 27.14 14.41
C ILE A 499 -7.72 25.92 14.18
N TRP A 500 -9.04 26.13 14.14
CA TRP A 500 -10.01 25.08 13.82
C TRP A 500 -9.82 24.53 12.40
N LEU A 501 -9.64 25.41 11.41
CA LEU A 501 -9.39 25.01 10.02
C LEU A 501 -8.07 24.22 9.89
N SER A 502 -7.03 24.56 10.66
CA SER A 502 -5.81 23.75 10.70
C SER A 502 -6.08 22.33 11.20
N ARG A 503 -6.88 22.17 12.28
CA ARG A 503 -7.26 20.86 12.83
C ARG A 503 -8.22 20.08 11.94
N LEU A 504 -9.08 20.77 11.18
CA LEU A 504 -9.96 20.17 10.17
C LEU A 504 -9.17 19.65 8.96
N LEU A 505 -8.12 20.37 8.56
CA LEU A 505 -7.27 20.00 7.42
C LEU A 505 -6.15 19.02 7.80
N THR A 506 -5.75 18.88 9.07
CA THR A 506 -4.72 17.90 9.48
C THR A 506 -5.08 16.46 9.08
N PRO A 507 -6.30 15.93 9.28
CA PRO A 507 -6.66 14.61 8.76
C PRO A 507 -6.59 14.49 7.25
N VAL A 508 -6.87 15.58 6.51
CA VAL A 508 -6.77 15.61 5.03
C VAL A 508 -5.30 15.64 4.60
N LEU A 509 -4.48 16.48 5.22
CA LEU A 509 -3.03 16.50 5.04
C LEU A 509 -2.45 15.12 5.35
N VAL A 510 -2.84 14.44 6.43
CA VAL A 510 -2.37 13.07 6.71
C VAL A 510 -2.90 12.06 5.69
N THR A 511 -4.19 12.08 5.33
CA THR A 511 -4.76 11.08 4.39
C THR A 511 -4.37 11.28 2.93
N PHE A 512 -3.81 12.43 2.54
CA PHE A 512 -3.23 12.64 1.21
C PHE A 512 -1.69 12.64 1.22
N LEU A 513 -1.04 13.21 2.24
CA LEU A 513 0.42 13.12 2.37
C LEU A 513 0.89 11.73 2.79
N LEU A 514 0.12 10.91 3.51
CA LEU A 514 0.56 9.55 3.86
C LEU A 514 0.57 8.60 2.65
N PRO A 515 -0.44 8.57 1.74
CA PRO A 515 -0.34 7.83 0.48
C PRO A 515 0.71 8.42 -0.45
N CYS A 516 0.82 9.76 -0.56
CA CYS A 516 1.92 10.37 -1.31
C CYS A 516 3.29 10.07 -0.69
N ALA A 517 3.40 9.93 0.63
CA ALA A 517 4.61 9.50 1.33
C ALA A 517 4.86 8.00 1.22
N PHE A 518 3.83 7.16 1.04
CA PHE A 518 3.97 5.74 0.71
C PHE A 518 4.42 5.55 -0.74
N VAL A 519 3.89 6.33 -1.68
CA VAL A 519 4.36 6.37 -3.07
C VAL A 519 5.77 6.96 -3.13
N LEU A 520 6.06 8.03 -2.38
CA LEU A 520 7.41 8.57 -2.22
C LEU A 520 8.34 7.55 -1.57
N LEU A 521 7.92 6.82 -0.55
CA LEU A 521 8.70 5.73 0.07
C LEU A 521 8.96 4.62 -0.94
N ILE A 522 7.97 4.17 -1.71
CA ILE A 522 8.15 3.16 -2.76
C ILE A 522 9.10 3.67 -3.85
N TYR A 523 8.96 4.91 -4.31
CA TYR A 523 9.90 5.52 -5.26
C TYR A 523 11.28 5.78 -4.65
N CYS A 524 11.39 6.07 -3.36
CA CYS A 524 12.66 6.17 -2.65
C CYS A 524 13.30 4.80 -2.44
N THR A 525 12.54 3.72 -2.19
CA THR A 525 13.03 2.35 -2.10
C THR A 525 13.45 1.85 -3.48
N ILE A 526 12.66 2.08 -4.53
CA ILE A 526 13.03 1.77 -5.92
C ILE A 526 14.26 2.58 -6.33
N SER A 527 14.30 3.88 -6.03
CA SER A 527 15.48 4.72 -6.29
C SER A 527 16.68 4.23 -5.51
N PHE A 528 16.55 3.91 -4.21
CA PHE A 528 17.64 3.40 -3.36
C PHE A 528 18.16 2.05 -3.85
N LEU A 529 17.29 1.14 -4.27
CA LEU A 529 17.67 -0.12 -4.90
C LEU A 529 18.36 0.09 -6.27
N TYR A 530 17.89 1.06 -7.06
CA TYR A 530 18.49 1.40 -8.34
C TYR A 530 19.85 2.10 -8.17
N ILE A 531 19.97 3.00 -7.20
CA ILE A 531 21.20 3.67 -6.72
C ILE A 531 22.20 2.63 -6.22
N TYR A 532 21.77 1.74 -5.33
CA TYR A 532 22.57 0.65 -4.81
C TYR A 532 23.06 -0.27 -5.94
N LYS A 533 22.21 -0.58 -6.93
CA LYS A 533 22.63 -1.33 -8.12
C LYS A 533 23.67 -0.56 -8.96
N LEU A 534 23.42 0.71 -9.26
CA LEU A 534 24.18 1.51 -10.23
C LEU A 534 25.52 2.03 -9.67
N HIS A 535 25.62 2.25 -8.36
CA HIS A 535 26.84 2.66 -7.64
C HIS A 535 27.34 1.59 -6.65
N SER A 536 26.85 0.35 -6.77
CA SER A 536 27.28 -0.84 -6.02
C SER A 536 28.80 -0.92 -5.86
N ARG A 537 29.55 -0.71 -6.96
CA ARG A 537 31.02 -0.73 -6.96
C ARG A 537 31.64 0.26 -5.98
N PHE A 538 31.18 1.52 -5.95
CA PHE A 538 31.70 2.53 -5.00
C PHE A 538 31.29 2.22 -3.55
N ILE A 539 30.07 1.73 -3.32
CA ILE A 539 29.59 1.37 -1.98
C ILE A 539 30.37 0.17 -1.43
N LEU A 540 30.66 -0.83 -2.27
CA LEU A 540 31.47 -2.01 -1.91
C LEU A 540 32.96 -1.65 -1.74
N GLN A 541 33.48 -0.69 -2.50
CA GLN A 541 34.86 -0.24 -2.36
C GLN A 541 35.10 0.43 -0.99
N VAL A 542 34.23 1.35 -0.58
CA VAL A 542 34.24 1.95 0.78
C VAL A 542 33.99 0.93 1.89
N TYR A 543 33.29 -0.18 1.60
CA TYR A 543 33.08 -1.26 2.57
C TYR A 543 34.30 -2.19 2.72
N ASN A 544 35.19 -2.25 1.72
CA ASN A 544 36.38 -3.10 1.70
C ASN A 544 37.66 -2.37 2.12
N GLU A 545 37.70 -1.04 2.05
CA GLU A 545 38.81 -0.21 2.55
C GLU A 545 38.66 -0.03 4.07
N GLY A 546 39.32 -0.91 4.83
CA GLY A 546 39.04 -1.15 6.24
C GLY A 546 39.56 -0.14 7.26
N ASP A 547 38.91 1.02 7.38
CA ASP A 547 38.79 1.75 8.66
C ASP A 547 37.45 2.52 8.71
N PHE A 548 36.54 2.15 9.62
CA PHE A 548 35.09 2.35 9.42
C PHE A 548 34.53 3.61 10.11
N ASP A 549 34.58 4.78 9.45
CA ASP A 549 33.72 5.92 9.86
C ASP A 549 32.29 5.74 9.34
N PHE A 550 31.39 5.43 10.27
CA PHE A 550 29.93 5.44 10.07
C PHE A 550 29.42 6.73 9.41
N TRP A 551 30.02 7.89 9.69
CA TRP A 551 29.58 9.16 9.11
C TRP A 551 30.03 9.37 7.66
N ASP A 552 31.13 8.77 7.20
CA ASP A 552 31.52 8.75 5.77
C ASP A 552 30.59 7.82 4.97
N VAL A 553 30.23 6.64 5.51
CA VAL A 553 29.20 5.76 4.90
C VAL A 553 27.86 6.50 4.79
N ALA A 554 27.43 7.19 5.84
CA ALA A 554 26.20 7.97 5.84
C ALA A 554 26.24 9.15 4.83
N ARG A 555 27.37 9.88 4.75
CA ARG A 555 27.59 10.94 3.75
C ARG A 555 27.54 10.40 2.32
N THR A 556 28.19 9.27 2.05
CA THR A 556 28.20 8.60 0.74
C THR A 556 26.80 8.19 0.30
N LEU A 557 26.02 7.51 1.16
CA LEU A 557 24.65 7.12 0.84
C LEU A 557 23.75 8.34 0.56
N VAL A 558 23.86 9.40 1.36
CA VAL A 558 23.12 10.66 1.13
C VAL A 558 23.54 11.32 -0.19
N ALA A 559 24.84 11.33 -0.50
CA ALA A 559 25.35 11.91 -1.74
C ALA A 559 24.81 11.19 -2.99
N VAL A 560 24.89 9.85 -3.07
CA VAL A 560 24.39 9.13 -4.26
C VAL A 560 22.86 9.29 -4.41
N VAL A 561 22.11 9.40 -3.31
CA VAL A 561 20.66 9.70 -3.36
C VAL A 561 20.37 11.07 -3.98
N TRP A 562 21.06 12.13 -3.56
CA TRP A 562 20.86 13.47 -4.14
C TRP A 562 21.38 13.57 -5.58
N ASP A 563 22.55 12.98 -5.87
CA ASP A 563 23.15 12.96 -7.21
C ASP A 563 22.22 12.29 -8.24
N ALA A 564 21.75 11.07 -7.93
CA ALA A 564 20.84 10.34 -8.79
C ALA A 564 19.48 11.02 -8.94
N HIS A 565 18.93 11.63 -7.87
CA HIS A 565 17.69 12.42 -7.97
C HIS A 565 17.85 13.62 -8.92
N GLY A 566 18.95 14.37 -8.78
CA GLY A 566 19.27 15.48 -9.67
C GLY A 566 19.43 15.02 -11.12
N TRP A 567 20.15 13.93 -11.36
CA TRP A 567 20.34 13.35 -12.69
C TRP A 567 19.04 12.86 -13.33
N ILE A 568 18.20 12.12 -12.60
CA ILE A 568 16.92 11.61 -13.13
C ILE A 568 15.94 12.77 -13.39
N PHE A 569 15.66 13.57 -12.36
CA PHE A 569 14.56 14.53 -12.41
C PHE A 569 14.92 15.78 -13.25
N HIS A 570 16.10 16.35 -13.01
CA HIS A 570 16.56 17.59 -13.67
C HIS A 570 17.59 17.38 -14.77
N GLY A 571 18.09 16.15 -15.01
CA GLY A 571 19.21 15.95 -15.92
C GLY A 571 20.50 16.62 -15.42
N TYR A 572 20.70 16.70 -14.11
CA TYR A 572 21.66 17.60 -13.47
C TYR A 572 23.13 17.41 -13.90
N GLU A 573 23.72 18.50 -14.38
CA GLU A 573 25.10 18.60 -14.85
C GLU A 573 25.89 19.70 -14.11
N VAL A 574 27.22 19.58 -14.12
CA VAL A 574 28.15 20.59 -13.59
C VAL A 574 29.24 20.85 -14.63
N CYS A 575 29.47 22.12 -14.95
CA CYS A 575 30.53 22.62 -15.82
C CYS A 575 31.51 23.50 -15.02
N GLY A 576 32.80 23.45 -15.31
CA GLY A 576 33.82 24.17 -14.53
C GLY A 576 34.28 23.42 -13.26
N LEU A 577 34.13 22.10 -13.19
CA LEU A 577 34.54 21.30 -12.01
C LEU A 577 36.07 21.33 -11.79
N GLU A 578 36.81 21.59 -12.86
CA GLU A 578 38.23 21.90 -12.94
C GLU A 578 38.63 23.21 -12.23
N ASN A 579 37.69 24.15 -12.01
CA ASN A 579 37.94 25.38 -11.24
C ASN A 579 37.97 25.14 -9.71
N LEU A 580 37.55 23.97 -9.23
CA LEU A 580 37.66 23.58 -7.82
C LEU A 580 39.08 23.05 -7.52
N PRO A 581 39.77 23.57 -6.48
CA PRO A 581 41.08 23.05 -6.12
C PRO A 581 40.99 21.63 -5.55
N GLU A 582 41.96 20.79 -5.92
CA GLU A 582 42.02 19.40 -5.46
C GLU A 582 42.47 19.29 -3.99
N THR A 583 43.32 20.23 -3.53
CA THR A 583 43.71 20.39 -2.13
C THR A 583 43.68 21.88 -1.73
N GLY A 584 43.48 22.17 -0.44
CA GLY A 584 43.37 23.56 0.05
C GLY A 584 42.00 24.20 -0.14
N PRO A 585 41.80 25.43 0.37
CA PRO A 585 40.48 26.03 0.54
C PRO A 585 39.92 26.72 -0.70
N ALA A 586 38.59 26.83 -0.76
CA ALA A 586 37.88 27.68 -1.72
C ALA A 586 36.55 28.17 -1.14
N LEU A 587 36.19 29.41 -1.46
CA LEU A 587 34.94 30.05 -1.07
C LEU A 587 33.98 30.13 -2.28
N ILE A 588 32.98 29.26 -2.29
CA ILE A 588 32.02 29.14 -3.39
C ILE A 588 30.85 30.10 -3.14
N ILE A 589 30.70 31.10 -4.00
CA ILE A 589 29.66 32.13 -3.89
C ILE A 589 28.59 31.87 -4.95
N TYR A 590 27.35 31.62 -4.53
CA TYR A 590 26.30 31.12 -5.42
C TYR A 590 25.00 31.93 -5.36
N TYR A 591 24.27 31.94 -6.48
CA TYR A 591 22.95 32.56 -6.61
C TYR A 591 21.87 31.81 -5.80
N HIS A 592 21.08 32.51 -4.97
CA HIS A 592 20.07 31.83 -4.16
C HIS A 592 18.73 31.68 -4.91
N GLY A 593 18.47 30.48 -5.46
CA GLY A 593 17.16 30.07 -5.97
C GLY A 593 16.04 30.11 -4.92
N ALA A 594 14.77 29.92 -5.32
CA ALA A 594 13.66 29.92 -4.37
C ALA A 594 13.80 28.82 -3.30
N ILE A 595 14.32 27.66 -3.70
CA ILE A 595 14.86 26.61 -2.82
C ILE A 595 16.27 26.29 -3.37
N PRO A 596 17.33 26.25 -2.53
CA PRO A 596 18.70 26.03 -2.98
C PRO A 596 18.99 24.52 -3.12
N ILE A 597 18.15 23.83 -3.90
CA ILE A 597 18.22 22.38 -4.10
C ILE A 597 19.43 21.97 -4.96
N ASP A 598 19.87 22.88 -5.84
CA ASP A 598 21.08 22.77 -6.64
C ASP A 598 22.35 22.65 -5.78
N MET A 599 22.43 23.34 -4.64
CA MET A 599 23.54 23.20 -3.70
C MET A 599 23.66 21.77 -3.12
N TYR A 600 22.55 21.03 -3.00
CA TYR A 600 22.57 19.62 -2.57
C TYR A 600 23.10 18.72 -3.68
N TYR A 601 22.61 18.89 -4.91
CA TYR A 601 23.11 18.15 -6.08
C TYR A 601 24.59 18.44 -6.34
N PHE A 602 25.01 19.69 -6.19
CA PHE A 602 26.39 20.13 -6.37
C PHE A 602 27.31 19.54 -5.29
N THR A 603 26.94 19.65 -4.01
CA THR A 603 27.73 19.07 -2.90
C THR A 603 27.85 17.55 -3.04
N ALA A 604 26.77 16.86 -3.42
CA ALA A 604 26.79 15.43 -3.71
C ALA A 604 27.74 15.09 -4.87
N ARG A 605 27.62 15.79 -6.01
CA ARG A 605 28.47 15.59 -7.19
C ARG A 605 29.95 15.84 -6.89
N VAL A 606 30.28 16.84 -6.09
CA VAL A 606 31.66 17.16 -5.68
C VAL A 606 32.20 16.11 -4.71
N TYR A 607 31.43 15.70 -3.70
CA TYR A 607 31.84 14.67 -2.76
C TYR A 607 32.10 13.34 -3.48
N LEU A 608 31.20 12.89 -4.37
CA LEU A 608 31.39 11.64 -5.13
C LEU A 608 32.53 11.69 -6.15
N LYS A 609 32.81 12.84 -6.80
CA LYS A 609 33.86 12.96 -7.82
C LYS A 609 35.24 13.38 -7.31
N ARG A 610 35.32 14.04 -6.15
CA ARG A 610 36.57 14.60 -5.61
C ARG A 610 36.87 14.17 -4.17
N GLN A 611 35.96 13.44 -3.49
CA GLN A 611 36.05 13.08 -2.07
C GLN A 611 36.29 14.27 -1.14
N ARG A 612 35.77 15.45 -1.52
CA ARG A 612 35.83 16.67 -0.70
C ARG A 612 34.44 17.11 -0.26
N LEU A 613 34.31 17.45 1.01
CA LEU A 613 33.07 17.97 1.59
C LEU A 613 33.04 19.51 1.51
N ILE A 614 31.91 20.07 1.09
CA ILE A 614 31.67 21.52 1.10
C ILE A 614 30.89 21.86 2.38
N TYR A 615 31.47 22.70 3.22
CA TYR A 615 30.79 23.28 4.38
C TYR A 615 29.80 24.34 3.89
N THR A 616 28.58 24.40 4.40
CA THR A 616 27.56 25.34 3.88
C THR A 616 27.05 26.28 4.97
N VAL A 617 27.02 27.59 4.67
CA VAL A 617 26.44 28.59 5.59
C VAL A 617 24.92 28.61 5.47
N GLY A 618 24.24 28.17 6.53
CA GLY A 618 22.77 28.12 6.61
C GLY A 618 22.19 29.16 7.58
N ASP A 619 20.96 29.63 7.32
CA ASP A 619 20.29 30.58 8.22
C ASP A 619 19.89 29.94 9.55
N ARG A 620 19.98 30.73 10.64
CA ARG A 620 19.64 30.33 12.00
C ARG A 620 18.20 29.81 12.17
N PHE A 621 17.25 30.15 11.29
CA PHE A 621 15.89 29.61 11.36
C PHE A 621 15.86 28.08 11.18
N LEU A 622 16.79 27.50 10.41
CA LEU A 622 16.85 26.05 10.16
C LEU A 622 17.04 25.24 11.45
N ASN A 623 17.77 25.78 12.43
CA ASN A 623 17.99 25.15 13.73
C ASN A 623 16.72 25.07 14.61
N LYS A 624 15.62 25.71 14.19
CA LYS A 624 14.29 25.61 14.81
C LYS A 624 13.43 24.49 14.19
N VAL A 625 13.86 23.90 13.07
CA VAL A 625 13.15 22.80 12.41
C VAL A 625 13.50 21.47 13.10
N PRO A 626 12.52 20.67 13.56
CA PRO A 626 12.78 19.34 14.12
C PRO A 626 13.58 18.44 13.17
N GLY A 627 14.47 17.61 13.72
CA GLY A 627 15.36 16.72 12.95
C GLY A 627 16.55 17.39 12.26
N TRP A 628 16.44 18.67 11.87
CA TRP A 628 17.46 19.36 11.04
C TRP A 628 18.87 19.35 11.63
N LYS A 629 18.99 19.40 12.97
CA LYS A 629 20.28 19.38 13.69
C LYS A 629 21.14 18.15 13.38
N LEU A 630 20.54 17.02 12.99
CA LEU A 630 21.29 15.82 12.60
C LEU A 630 21.86 15.98 11.18
N LEU A 631 21.00 16.32 10.20
CA LEU A 631 21.41 16.56 8.81
C LEU A 631 22.48 17.66 8.72
N ALA A 632 22.32 18.74 9.46
CA ALA A 632 23.29 19.84 9.55
C ALA A 632 24.65 19.39 10.13
N ARG A 633 24.67 18.43 11.06
CA ARG A 633 25.92 17.86 11.60
C ARG A 633 26.65 17.00 10.58
N VAL A 634 25.91 16.16 9.84
CA VAL A 634 26.46 15.25 8.82
C VAL A 634 26.99 16.03 7.61
N MET A 635 26.18 16.94 7.06
CA MET A 635 26.52 17.74 5.88
C MET A 635 27.26 19.05 6.20
N LYS A 636 27.79 19.20 7.44
CA LYS A 636 28.53 20.38 7.94
C LYS A 636 27.86 21.74 7.60
N ILE A 637 26.54 21.81 7.72
CA ILE A 637 25.76 23.04 7.54
C ILE A 637 25.75 23.83 8.85
N SER A 638 26.19 25.08 8.85
CA SER A 638 26.31 25.87 10.09
C SER A 638 25.88 27.35 9.94
N PRO A 639 25.41 28.00 11.02
CA PRO A 639 25.10 29.43 11.01
C PRO A 639 26.36 30.28 11.25
N GLY A 640 27.24 30.31 10.25
CA GLY A 640 28.58 30.91 10.34
C GLY A 640 28.61 32.42 10.65
N THR A 641 29.56 32.82 11.48
CA THR A 641 30.07 34.20 11.58
C THR A 641 31.30 34.35 10.67
N VAL A 642 31.75 35.59 10.43
CA VAL A 642 32.94 35.85 9.58
C VAL A 642 34.15 35.06 10.07
N GLN A 643 34.43 35.10 11.37
CA GLN A 643 35.58 34.43 11.98
C GLN A 643 35.47 32.89 11.90
N SER A 644 34.27 32.32 12.09
CA SER A 644 34.10 30.86 11.99
C SER A 644 34.24 30.37 10.54
N CYS A 645 33.69 31.14 9.59
CA CYS A 645 33.83 30.86 8.16
C CYS A 645 35.29 30.97 7.70
N ALA A 646 36.00 32.00 8.17
CA ALA A 646 37.42 32.17 7.88
C ALA A 646 38.29 31.10 8.56
N SER A 647 37.90 30.56 9.73
CA SER A 647 38.55 29.38 10.31
C SER A 647 38.42 28.18 9.38
N VAL A 648 37.20 27.78 8.99
CA VAL A 648 36.96 26.60 8.13
C VAL A 648 37.79 26.65 6.84
N LEU A 649 38.00 27.84 6.27
CA LEU A 649 38.87 28.07 5.11
C LEU A 649 40.38 28.02 5.46
N ARG A 650 40.82 28.59 6.59
CA ARG A 650 42.21 28.42 7.08
C ARG A 650 42.54 26.97 7.39
N ASP A 651 41.54 26.20 7.83
CA ASP A 651 41.60 24.76 8.09
C ASP A 651 41.59 23.93 6.77
N GLY A 652 41.70 24.57 5.60
CA GLY A 652 41.87 23.93 4.29
C GLY A 652 40.60 23.43 3.60
N ASN A 653 39.42 23.63 4.20
CA ASN A 653 38.15 23.13 3.67
C ASN A 653 37.55 24.04 2.60
N MET A 654 36.58 23.52 1.84
CA MET A 654 35.72 24.35 0.99
C MET A 654 34.49 24.84 1.75
N LEU A 655 34.08 26.08 1.50
CA LEU A 655 32.92 26.72 2.13
C LEU A 655 31.99 27.33 1.05
N SER A 656 30.68 27.17 1.18
CA SER A 656 29.69 27.79 0.28
C SER A 656 28.82 28.84 0.99
N ILE A 657 28.63 30.01 0.37
CA ILE A 657 27.80 31.12 0.88
C ILE A 657 26.96 31.72 -0.25
N ALA A 658 25.65 31.92 0.00
CA ALA A 658 24.77 32.70 -0.87
C ALA A 658 24.51 34.10 -0.26
N PRO A 659 25.08 35.20 -0.78
CA PRO A 659 25.05 36.50 -0.11
C PRO A 659 23.64 37.10 0.03
N GLY A 660 22.76 36.88 -0.96
CA GLY A 660 21.35 37.28 -0.90
C GLY A 660 20.51 36.47 0.10
N GLY A 661 20.88 35.21 0.36
CA GLY A 661 20.28 34.35 1.38
C GLY A 661 18.75 34.24 1.30
N VAL A 662 18.10 34.07 2.46
CA VAL A 662 16.64 33.90 2.61
C VAL A 662 15.82 35.10 2.09
N TYR A 663 16.44 36.26 1.87
CA TYR A 663 15.79 37.41 1.23
C TYR A 663 15.74 37.24 -0.30
N GLU A 664 16.87 36.94 -0.93
CA GLU A 664 16.96 36.66 -2.37
C GLU A 664 16.15 35.42 -2.77
N ALA A 665 16.20 34.38 -1.94
CA ALA A 665 15.39 33.17 -2.08
C ALA A 665 13.91 33.52 -2.29
N GLN A 666 13.33 34.27 -1.34
CA GLN A 666 11.92 34.63 -1.38
C GLN A 666 11.60 35.72 -2.40
N PHE A 667 12.44 36.73 -2.63
CA PHE A 667 12.01 37.97 -3.29
C PHE A 667 12.50 38.18 -4.73
N GLY A 668 13.44 37.37 -5.20
CA GLY A 668 13.77 37.28 -6.62
C GLY A 668 12.63 36.69 -7.45
N ASP A 669 12.75 36.84 -8.77
CA ASP A 669 11.75 36.42 -9.77
C ASP A 669 12.44 36.02 -11.09
N SER A 670 11.74 36.09 -12.22
CA SER A 670 12.19 35.57 -13.52
C SER A 670 13.33 36.36 -14.16
N ASN A 671 13.72 37.51 -13.60
CA ASN A 671 14.82 38.32 -14.11
C ASN A 671 16.20 37.93 -13.54
N TYR A 672 16.24 37.01 -12.57
CA TYR A 672 17.47 36.55 -11.91
C TYR A 672 18.30 37.64 -11.19
N GLU A 673 17.77 38.86 -11.02
CA GLU A 673 18.37 39.98 -10.28
C GLU A 673 19.04 39.57 -8.95
N LEU A 674 20.27 40.04 -8.70
CA LEU A 674 20.99 39.85 -7.44
C LEU A 674 20.42 40.77 -6.36
N LEU A 675 20.05 40.21 -5.19
CA LEU A 675 19.36 40.93 -4.13
C LEU A 675 20.19 41.06 -2.85
N TRP A 676 21.51 41.25 -3.02
CA TRP A 676 22.49 41.22 -1.94
C TRP A 676 22.40 42.43 -1.00
N ARG A 677 22.12 43.62 -1.55
CA ARG A 677 22.21 44.91 -0.82
C ARG A 677 23.63 45.10 -0.24
N GLN A 678 23.78 45.89 0.83
CA GLN A 678 25.05 46.16 1.54
C GLN A 678 25.60 44.92 2.31
N ARG A 679 25.73 43.75 1.68
CA ARG A 679 26.13 42.48 2.31
C ARG A 679 27.53 41.99 1.91
N VAL A 680 28.54 42.76 2.30
CA VAL A 680 29.97 42.43 2.15
C VAL A 680 30.50 41.32 3.07
N GLY A 681 29.61 40.54 3.72
CA GLY A 681 30.01 39.58 4.76
C GLY A 681 30.91 38.45 4.25
N PHE A 682 30.68 37.98 3.02
CA PHE A 682 31.50 36.94 2.40
C PHE A 682 32.85 37.48 1.90
N ALA A 683 32.90 38.73 1.42
CA ALA A 683 34.15 39.37 1.03
C ALA A 683 35.10 39.53 2.23
N LYS A 684 34.56 39.86 3.42
CA LYS A 684 35.33 39.89 4.68
C LYS A 684 35.87 38.50 5.06
N VAL A 685 35.10 37.42 4.83
CA VAL A 685 35.57 36.04 4.99
C VAL A 685 36.73 35.71 4.03
N ALA A 686 36.60 36.08 2.76
CA ALA A 686 37.66 35.86 1.76
C ALA A 686 38.95 36.59 2.12
N ILE A 687 38.86 37.86 2.53
CA ILE A 687 40.01 38.68 2.92
C ILE A 687 40.68 38.16 4.20
N GLU A 688 39.90 37.72 5.21
CA GLU A 688 40.44 37.17 6.48
C GLU A 688 41.06 35.77 6.34
N SER A 689 40.64 34.99 5.34
CA SER A 689 41.15 33.63 5.07
C SER A 689 42.18 33.57 3.93
N LYS A 690 42.24 34.59 3.07
CA LYS A 690 42.99 34.64 1.80
C LYS A 690 42.63 33.52 0.81
N ALA A 691 41.45 32.91 0.96
CA ALA A 691 40.98 31.84 0.09
C ALA A 691 40.45 32.39 -1.25
N PRO A 692 40.62 31.66 -2.37
CA PRO A 692 40.06 32.04 -3.66
C PRO A 692 38.53 31.95 -3.65
N ILE A 693 37.87 32.87 -4.34
CA ILE A 693 36.41 32.88 -4.53
C ILE A 693 36.06 32.20 -5.86
N ILE A 694 35.08 31.31 -5.85
CA ILE A 694 34.57 30.63 -7.06
C ILE A 694 33.10 31.05 -7.25
N PRO A 695 32.78 31.86 -8.28
CA PRO A 695 31.40 32.26 -8.57
C PRO A 695 30.61 31.09 -9.20
N MET A 696 29.37 30.89 -8.76
CA MET A 696 28.52 29.77 -9.14
C MET A 696 27.10 30.22 -9.52
N PHE A 697 26.61 29.70 -10.64
CA PHE A 697 25.22 29.88 -11.09
C PHE A 697 24.61 28.54 -11.52
N THR A 698 23.29 28.36 -11.41
CA THR A 698 22.58 27.17 -11.88
C THR A 698 21.42 27.55 -12.81
N GLU A 699 21.47 27.06 -14.04
CA GLU A 699 20.47 27.28 -15.09
C GLU A 699 19.07 26.79 -14.66
N ASN A 700 18.04 27.55 -15.01
CA ASN A 700 16.61 27.28 -14.79
C ASN A 700 16.18 27.09 -13.31
N LEU A 701 17.01 27.48 -12.35
CA LEU A 701 16.74 27.32 -10.92
C LEU A 701 15.45 28.05 -10.45
N ARG A 702 15.14 29.22 -11.04
CA ARG A 702 13.86 29.96 -10.84
C ARG A 702 12.71 29.39 -11.67
N GLU A 703 12.94 28.46 -12.59
CA GLU A 703 11.89 27.79 -13.37
C GLU A 703 11.49 26.47 -12.72
N GLY A 704 12.43 25.79 -12.04
CA GLY A 704 12.13 24.64 -11.18
C GLY A 704 11.31 25.02 -9.94
N PHE A 705 11.61 26.15 -9.30
CA PHE A 705 10.92 26.63 -8.08
C PHE A 705 10.73 28.15 -8.06
N ARG A 706 9.50 28.62 -7.79
CA ARG A 706 9.10 30.04 -7.78
C ARG A 706 8.36 30.45 -6.50
N SER A 707 8.57 31.70 -6.08
CA SER A 707 7.78 32.32 -5.02
C SER A 707 6.51 32.97 -5.57
N VAL A 708 5.38 32.85 -4.87
CA VAL A 708 4.06 33.34 -5.32
C VAL A 708 4.09 34.85 -5.55
N GLY A 709 3.69 35.30 -6.75
CA GLY A 709 3.75 36.71 -7.18
C GLY A 709 2.86 37.68 -6.40
N LEU A 710 1.72 37.19 -5.90
CA LEU A 710 0.72 37.98 -5.20
C LEU A 710 1.28 38.67 -3.94
N ALA A 711 0.84 39.91 -3.69
CA ALA A 711 1.13 40.68 -2.48
C ALA A 711 2.62 40.82 -2.10
N LYS A 712 3.57 40.88 -3.06
CA LYS A 712 5.04 41.05 -2.83
C LYS A 712 5.36 42.10 -1.73
N ARG A 713 4.66 43.25 -1.70
CA ARG A 713 4.80 44.31 -0.67
C ARG A 713 4.41 43.89 0.76
N LEU A 714 3.38 43.05 0.93
CA LEU A 714 2.95 42.53 2.23
C LEU A 714 3.98 41.54 2.79
N PHE A 715 4.43 40.59 1.97
CA PHE A 715 5.42 39.60 2.38
C PHE A 715 6.78 40.24 2.72
N ILE A 716 7.19 41.32 2.02
CA ILE A 716 8.39 42.09 2.40
C ILE A 716 8.22 42.73 3.79
N ARG A 717 7.08 43.36 4.09
CA ARG A 717 6.80 43.93 5.41
C ARG A 717 6.84 42.85 6.50
N LEU A 718 6.16 41.72 6.27
CA LEU A 718 6.10 40.62 7.22
C LEU A 718 7.49 40.01 7.47
N TYR A 719 8.24 39.68 6.41
CA TYR A 719 9.60 39.13 6.52
C TYR A 719 10.55 40.07 7.28
N ASN A 720 10.49 41.38 7.02
CA ASN A 720 11.32 42.36 7.73
C ASN A 720 11.04 42.37 9.24
N ALA A 721 9.78 42.14 9.65
CA ALA A 721 9.35 42.10 11.04
C ALA A 721 9.67 40.76 11.73
N VAL A 722 9.30 39.61 11.15
CA VAL A 722 9.43 38.29 11.81
C VAL A 722 10.72 37.54 11.50
N ARG A 723 11.47 37.96 10.46
CA ARG A 723 12.74 37.34 10.01
C ARG A 723 12.67 35.83 9.75
N PHE A 724 11.48 35.35 9.37
CA PHE A 724 11.20 33.95 9.04
C PHE A 724 10.68 33.87 7.60
N PRO A 725 11.02 32.86 6.79
CA PRO A 725 10.49 32.71 5.44
C PRO A 725 8.97 32.48 5.46
N VAL A 726 8.22 33.42 4.89
CA VAL A 726 6.74 33.49 4.95
C VAL A 726 6.07 33.62 3.59
N ARG A 727 6.82 33.93 2.52
CA ARG A 727 6.28 33.98 1.15
C ARG A 727 6.13 32.56 0.61
N PRO A 728 4.93 32.10 0.22
CA PRO A 728 4.74 30.74 -0.31
C PRO A 728 5.56 30.49 -1.57
N ILE A 729 6.03 29.25 -1.72
CA ILE A 729 6.80 28.75 -2.87
C ILE A 729 5.97 27.64 -3.54
N TYR A 730 6.02 27.59 -4.87
CA TYR A 730 5.44 26.55 -5.72
C TYR A 730 6.48 26.12 -6.77
N GLY A 731 6.43 24.87 -7.23
CA GLY A 731 7.47 24.33 -8.11
C GLY A 731 7.56 22.82 -8.02
N GLY A 732 8.76 22.29 -8.30
CA GLY A 732 8.99 20.86 -8.53
C GLY A 732 8.85 20.48 -10.00
N PHE A 733 9.11 21.42 -10.92
CA PHE A 733 9.06 21.14 -12.35
C PHE A 733 10.35 20.43 -12.82
N PRO A 734 10.27 19.37 -13.66
CA PRO A 734 11.43 18.61 -14.16
C PRO A 734 12.15 19.36 -15.29
N VAL A 735 12.60 20.58 -15.01
CA VAL A 735 13.38 21.41 -15.93
C VAL A 735 14.86 21.01 -15.93
N LYS A 736 15.58 21.30 -17.01
CA LYS A 736 17.03 21.05 -17.12
C LYS A 736 17.80 21.96 -16.16
N PHE A 737 18.52 21.38 -15.19
CA PHE A 737 19.48 22.12 -14.36
C PHE A 737 20.92 21.86 -14.82
N ARG A 738 21.71 22.92 -14.93
CA ARG A 738 23.15 22.86 -15.16
C ARG A 738 23.84 23.91 -14.28
N THR A 739 24.74 23.47 -13.41
CA THR A 739 25.57 24.37 -12.59
C THR A 739 26.83 24.75 -13.36
N HIS A 740 27.12 26.05 -13.38
CA HIS A 740 28.30 26.65 -14.00
C HIS A 740 29.17 27.25 -12.91
N LEU A 741 30.43 26.81 -12.82
CA LEU A 741 31.47 27.39 -11.98
C LEU A 741 32.36 28.30 -12.84
N GLY A 742 32.38 29.60 -12.51
CA GLY A 742 33.27 30.55 -13.17
C GLY A 742 34.73 30.43 -12.72
N THR A 743 35.59 31.25 -13.30
CA THR A 743 37.02 31.27 -13.00
C THR A 743 37.30 31.69 -11.54
N PRO A 744 38.29 31.09 -10.86
CA PRO A 744 38.64 31.46 -9.50
C PRO A 744 39.16 32.90 -9.39
N ILE A 745 38.47 33.72 -8.61
CA ILE A 745 38.90 35.08 -8.24
C ILE A 745 39.88 34.93 -7.06
N LEU A 746 41.17 35.08 -7.35
CA LEU A 746 42.24 34.98 -6.36
C LEU A 746 42.19 36.15 -5.36
N TYR A 747 42.78 35.94 -4.18
CA TYR A 747 42.92 36.97 -3.16
C TYR A 747 43.81 38.12 -3.64
N ASP A 748 43.30 39.34 -3.51
CA ASP A 748 43.96 40.59 -3.88
C ASP A 748 43.97 41.52 -2.65
N PRO A 749 45.14 41.90 -2.11
CA PRO A 749 45.23 42.75 -0.92
C PRO A 749 44.87 44.22 -1.17
N SER A 750 44.65 44.64 -2.41
CA SER A 750 44.32 46.03 -2.77
C SER A 750 42.81 46.34 -2.78
N LEU A 751 41.95 45.31 -2.84
CA LEU A 751 40.50 45.48 -2.92
C LEU A 751 39.87 45.65 -1.53
N SER A 752 38.94 46.60 -1.39
CA SER A 752 38.08 46.65 -0.21
C SER A 752 37.04 45.50 -0.23
N PRO A 753 36.44 45.15 0.92
CA PRO A 753 35.34 44.19 0.96
C PRO A 753 34.13 44.57 0.11
N GLU A 754 33.95 45.87 -0.13
CA GLU A 754 32.94 46.46 -0.98
C GLU A 754 33.30 46.25 -2.48
N ASP A 755 34.51 46.62 -2.93
CA ASP A 755 34.97 46.40 -4.31
C ASP A 755 34.97 44.90 -4.69
N LEU A 756 35.41 44.05 -3.76
CA LEU A 756 35.42 42.60 -3.92
C LEU A 756 33.98 42.03 -4.00
N GLN A 757 33.00 42.66 -3.34
CA GLN A 757 31.60 42.26 -3.47
C GLN A 757 31.05 42.64 -4.85
N GLU A 758 31.39 43.80 -5.41
CA GLU A 758 30.95 44.20 -6.75
C GLU A 758 31.62 43.32 -7.83
N LYS A 759 32.92 43.05 -7.72
CA LYS A 759 33.68 42.16 -8.61
C LYS A 759 33.09 40.74 -8.68
N VAL A 760 32.64 40.21 -7.54
CA VAL A 760 32.02 38.86 -7.47
C VAL A 760 30.55 38.88 -7.90
N ALA A 761 29.82 39.97 -7.68
CA ALA A 761 28.47 40.16 -8.22
C ALA A 761 28.48 40.16 -9.75
N TYR A 762 29.36 40.97 -10.35
CA TYR A 762 29.57 41.04 -11.80
C TYR A 762 29.88 39.67 -12.42
N ALA A 763 30.77 38.89 -11.80
CA ALA A 763 31.10 37.55 -12.29
C ALA A 763 29.92 36.55 -12.27
N ILE A 764 28.99 36.70 -11.33
CA ILE A 764 27.76 35.87 -11.28
C ILE A 764 26.71 36.41 -12.26
N GLU A 765 26.61 37.73 -12.44
CA GLU A 765 25.76 38.34 -13.48
C GLU A 765 26.24 37.99 -14.89
N GLU A 766 27.55 37.87 -15.14
CA GLU A 766 28.10 37.36 -16.39
C GLU A 766 27.68 35.90 -16.63
N LEU A 767 27.81 35.03 -15.63
CA LEU A 767 27.33 33.63 -15.73
C LEU A 767 25.83 33.54 -15.98
N ILE A 768 25.02 34.39 -15.33
CA ILE A 768 23.57 34.49 -15.55
C ILE A 768 23.29 34.92 -17.00
N ASN A 769 23.85 36.05 -17.44
CA ASN A 769 23.61 36.60 -18.78
C ASN A 769 24.09 35.67 -19.92
N LYS A 770 25.13 34.87 -19.67
CA LYS A 770 25.70 33.92 -20.63
C LYS A 770 24.93 32.59 -20.74
N HIS A 771 24.26 32.16 -19.67
CA HIS A 771 23.66 30.82 -19.59
C HIS A 771 22.14 30.79 -19.37
N GLN A 772 21.52 31.86 -18.86
CA GLN A 772 20.09 31.91 -18.56
C GLN A 772 19.30 32.71 -19.60
N ARG A 773 18.17 32.17 -20.06
CA ARG A 773 17.18 32.95 -20.82
C ARG A 773 16.38 33.84 -19.87
N ILE A 774 16.38 35.15 -20.12
CA ILE A 774 15.69 36.18 -19.32
C ILE A 774 14.66 36.91 -20.21
N PRO A 775 13.42 37.13 -19.75
CA PRO A 775 12.83 36.63 -18.49
C PRO A 775 12.60 35.11 -18.54
N GLY A 776 12.95 34.44 -17.44
CA GLY A 776 12.83 32.98 -17.29
C GLY A 776 11.42 32.45 -17.53
N SER A 777 11.30 31.33 -18.25
CA SER A 777 10.03 30.78 -18.73
C SER A 777 9.97 29.27 -18.49
N ILE A 778 9.06 28.83 -17.62
CA ILE A 778 8.90 27.42 -17.22
C ILE A 778 8.64 26.53 -18.45
N PHE A 779 7.87 27.01 -19.42
CA PHE A 779 7.59 26.28 -20.66
C PHE A 779 8.86 26.00 -21.46
N HIS A 780 9.73 27.00 -21.63
CA HIS A 780 10.99 26.81 -22.35
C HIS A 780 11.95 25.91 -21.56
N ALA A 781 12.10 26.12 -20.26
CA ALA A 781 12.95 25.28 -19.39
C ALA A 781 12.49 23.80 -19.31
N LEU A 782 11.20 23.52 -19.55
CA LEU A 782 10.68 22.16 -19.76
C LEU A 782 11.01 21.64 -21.16
N LEU A 783 10.97 22.47 -22.21
CA LEU A 783 11.41 22.08 -23.55
C LEU A 783 12.91 21.77 -23.61
N ASP A 784 13.75 22.49 -22.86
CA ASP A 784 15.20 22.22 -22.77
C ASP A 784 15.51 20.84 -22.16
N ARG A 785 14.62 20.30 -21.32
CA ARG A 785 14.69 18.91 -20.83
C ARG A 785 14.37 17.89 -21.93
N CYS A 786 13.52 18.25 -22.89
CA CYS A 786 13.00 17.37 -23.94
C CYS A 786 13.86 17.38 -25.23
N PHE A 787 14.30 18.54 -25.71
CA PHE A 787 15.01 18.67 -26.98
C PHE A 787 16.36 17.93 -27.02
N PHE A 788 17.01 17.74 -25.86
CA PHE A 788 18.26 16.99 -25.75
C PHE A 788 18.16 15.53 -26.22
N PHE A 789 16.97 14.92 -26.23
CA PHE A 789 16.76 13.58 -26.78
C PHE A 789 16.79 13.51 -28.32
N ASN A 790 16.66 14.64 -29.04
CA ASN A 790 16.68 14.67 -30.51
C ASN A 790 18.02 15.12 -31.11
N VAL A 791 18.89 15.80 -30.34
CA VAL A 791 20.13 16.42 -30.89
C VAL A 791 21.33 15.48 -30.87
N CYS A 792 21.33 14.44 -30.02
CA CYS A 792 22.41 13.44 -29.99
C CYS A 792 22.52 12.56 -31.26
N ALA A 793 21.67 12.78 -32.27
CA ALA A 793 21.76 12.14 -33.58
C ALA A 793 22.76 12.84 -34.54
N THR A 794 23.09 14.13 -34.33
CA THR A 794 23.86 14.93 -35.29
C THR A 794 24.71 16.03 -34.62
N ALA A 795 25.78 15.63 -33.91
CA ALA A 795 26.90 16.51 -33.57
C ALA A 795 28.14 15.66 -33.23
N LEU A 796 29.06 15.55 -34.17
CA LEU A 796 30.44 15.08 -33.92
C LEU A 796 31.37 16.30 -33.84
N GLU A 797 32.58 16.08 -33.32
CA GLU A 797 33.75 16.99 -33.32
C GLU A 797 33.91 18.04 -32.19
N VAL A 798 35.21 18.37 -31.99
CA VAL A 798 35.82 19.46 -31.21
C VAL A 798 35.65 19.46 -29.68
N VAL A 799 36.59 18.82 -28.97
CA VAL A 799 37.62 19.43 -28.09
C VAL A 799 38.35 18.31 -27.32
N THR A 800 39.66 18.20 -27.49
CA THR A 800 40.54 17.33 -26.69
C THR A 800 41.28 18.14 -25.60
N PRO A 801 41.35 17.67 -24.34
CA PRO A 801 42.18 18.29 -23.31
C PRO A 801 43.68 17.92 -23.45
N PRO A 802 44.62 18.74 -22.94
CA PRO A 802 46.07 18.56 -23.09
C PRO A 802 46.77 17.86 -21.90
N PHE A 803 48.10 17.70 -22.03
CA PHE A 803 49.09 17.04 -21.13
C PHE A 803 49.03 15.50 -21.13
N PHE A 804 50.16 14.78 -21.02
CA PHE A 804 51.54 15.18 -20.65
C PHE A 804 52.59 15.06 -21.77
N LEU A 805 53.72 15.74 -21.59
CA LEU A 805 55.01 15.46 -22.22
C LEU A 805 56.00 15.03 -21.14
N ASP A 806 56.74 13.95 -21.34
CA ASP A 806 58.21 13.97 -21.41
C ASP A 806 58.75 12.67 -22.07
N GLU A 807 60.07 12.61 -22.27
CA GLU A 807 60.93 11.46 -22.63
C GLU A 807 60.76 10.80 -24.02
N ARG A 808 61.47 11.42 -24.98
CA ARG A 808 62.26 10.83 -26.09
C ARG A 808 62.15 9.31 -26.34
N THR A 809 61.97 8.92 -27.61
CA THR A 809 63.07 8.38 -28.46
C THR A 809 62.70 8.36 -29.95
N GLU A 810 63.59 7.83 -30.79
CA GLU A 810 63.75 8.12 -32.22
C GLU A 810 62.80 7.35 -33.18
N MET A 811 62.96 7.67 -34.47
CA MET A 811 62.38 7.00 -35.64
C MET A 811 62.64 5.48 -35.64
N ASP A 812 61.72 4.68 -36.21
CA ASP A 812 61.92 4.18 -37.59
C ASP A 812 60.65 3.50 -38.17
N ASN A 813 60.78 2.98 -39.39
CA ASN A 813 59.67 2.65 -40.30
C ASN A 813 59.49 1.13 -40.54
N GLU A 814 58.30 0.73 -41.00
CA GLU A 814 57.96 -0.58 -41.62
C GLU A 814 58.26 -1.91 -40.86
N SER A 815 57.22 -2.68 -40.49
CA SER A 815 56.81 -3.90 -41.25
C SER A 815 55.82 -4.87 -40.55
N ILE A 816 54.69 -5.11 -41.22
CA ILE A 816 53.93 -6.37 -41.41
C ILE A 816 53.79 -7.40 -40.24
N SER A 817 52.53 -7.53 -39.77
CA SER A 817 51.79 -8.75 -39.34
C SER A 817 51.75 -9.24 -37.88
N HIS A 818 50.69 -10.02 -37.63
CA HIS A 818 50.38 -10.89 -36.47
C HIS A 818 49.85 -10.32 -35.13
N THR A 819 48.51 -10.28 -35.06
CA THR A 819 47.63 -10.81 -33.99
C THR A 819 47.70 -10.30 -32.53
N THR A 820 46.51 -9.94 -32.02
CA THR A 820 46.10 -9.76 -30.61
C THR A 820 46.76 -8.60 -29.82
N GLY A 821 46.02 -7.82 -29.02
CA GLY A 821 44.58 -7.92 -28.75
C GLY A 821 43.94 -6.74 -28.02
N GLU A 822 42.67 -6.97 -27.76
CA GLU A 822 41.66 -6.21 -27.02
C GLU A 822 42.14 -5.33 -25.85
N LEU A 823 41.69 -4.07 -25.80
CA LEU A 823 40.77 -3.55 -24.76
C LEU A 823 40.31 -2.12 -25.11
N GLY A 824 39.05 -1.74 -24.82
CA GLY A 824 38.66 -0.32 -24.67
C GLY A 824 37.45 0.24 -25.46
N SER A 825 36.77 -0.51 -26.32
CA SER A 825 35.82 0.07 -27.31
C SER A 825 34.37 -0.47 -27.30
N THR A 826 33.88 -1.07 -26.20
CA THR A 826 32.59 -1.83 -26.19
C THR A 826 31.53 -1.41 -25.15
N TRP A 827 31.67 -0.26 -24.45
CA TRP A 827 30.77 0.10 -23.33
C TRP A 827 30.04 1.46 -23.40
N ILE A 828 29.93 2.08 -24.58
CA ILE A 828 29.18 3.34 -24.78
C ILE A 828 27.91 3.14 -25.65
N GLY A 829 27.82 2.07 -26.44
CA GLY A 829 26.75 1.83 -27.41
C GLY A 829 25.49 1.10 -26.89
N ALA A 830 25.08 1.28 -25.63
CA ALA A 830 24.03 0.45 -25.01
C ALA A 830 23.08 1.16 -24.03
N VAL A 831 22.62 2.39 -24.34
CA VAL A 831 21.37 2.93 -23.75
C VAL A 831 20.22 2.55 -24.69
N PRO A 832 19.37 1.55 -24.38
CA PRO A 832 18.43 1.03 -25.37
C PRO A 832 17.11 1.84 -25.39
N ASP A 833 16.50 1.96 -26.57
CA ASP A 833 15.35 2.84 -26.89
C ASP A 833 14.12 2.70 -25.95
N TRP A 834 14.03 1.61 -25.20
CA TRP A 834 12.94 1.35 -24.25
C TRP A 834 12.75 2.46 -23.22
N PHE A 835 13.80 3.21 -22.84
CA PHE A 835 13.66 4.26 -21.82
C PHE A 835 12.89 5.49 -22.35
N GLY A 836 13.14 5.90 -23.59
CA GLY A 836 12.32 6.91 -24.27
C GLY A 836 10.90 6.43 -24.53
N TRP A 837 10.73 5.13 -24.82
CA TRP A 837 9.43 4.49 -24.95
C TRP A 837 8.65 4.49 -23.62
N VAL A 838 9.29 4.09 -22.51
CA VAL A 838 8.69 4.05 -21.18
C VAL A 838 8.42 5.44 -20.64
N HIS A 839 9.25 6.45 -20.88
CA HIS A 839 8.93 7.82 -20.47
C HIS A 839 7.72 8.39 -21.24
N ASN A 840 7.59 8.07 -22.52
CA ASN A 840 6.41 8.43 -23.32
C ASN A 840 5.16 7.59 -23.00
N LEU A 841 5.32 6.38 -22.44
CA LEU A 841 4.21 5.60 -21.88
C LEU A 841 3.84 6.03 -20.46
N ALA A 842 4.80 6.47 -19.65
CA ALA A 842 4.64 6.75 -18.23
C ALA A 842 3.68 7.93 -17.99
N LEU A 843 3.74 9.00 -18.79
CA LEU A 843 2.83 10.13 -18.61
C LEU A 843 1.37 9.78 -18.97
N PRO A 844 1.06 9.13 -20.11
CA PRO A 844 -0.29 8.63 -20.40
C PRO A 844 -0.77 7.54 -19.43
N VAL A 845 0.09 6.62 -18.99
CA VAL A 845 -0.26 5.58 -18.01
C VAL A 845 -0.56 6.22 -16.64
N LEU A 846 0.29 7.12 -16.17
CA LEU A 846 0.06 7.87 -14.93
C LEU A 846 -1.23 8.69 -15.02
N ALA A 847 -1.49 9.37 -16.13
CA ALA A 847 -2.75 10.08 -16.36
C ALA A 847 -3.96 9.12 -16.31
N ALA A 848 -3.90 7.96 -16.99
CA ALA A 848 -4.97 6.97 -16.99
C ALA A 848 -5.25 6.36 -15.60
N PHE A 849 -4.25 6.29 -14.71
CA PHE A 849 -4.45 5.86 -13.31
C PHE A 849 -4.81 7.01 -12.36
N LEU A 850 -4.44 8.27 -12.65
CA LEU A 850 -4.79 9.44 -11.83
C LEU A 850 -6.20 9.97 -12.12
N LEU A 851 -6.62 10.00 -13.38
CA LEU A 851 -7.91 10.56 -13.81
C LEU A 851 -9.11 10.00 -13.04
N PRO A 852 -9.27 8.68 -12.77
CA PRO A 852 -10.39 8.16 -11.97
C PRO A 852 -10.47 8.74 -10.57
N TRP A 853 -9.32 9.05 -9.94
CA TRP A 853 -9.31 9.69 -8.62
C TRP A 853 -9.83 11.12 -8.66
N LEU A 854 -9.71 11.84 -9.77
CA LEU A 854 -10.34 13.16 -9.93
C LEU A 854 -11.87 13.07 -9.95
N TYR A 855 -12.45 12.02 -10.56
CA TYR A 855 -13.90 11.78 -10.50
C TYR A 855 -14.34 11.32 -9.11
N VAL A 856 -13.54 10.48 -8.41
CA VAL A 856 -13.80 10.12 -7.01
C VAL A 856 -13.75 11.35 -6.10
N LEU A 857 -12.78 12.25 -6.30
CA LEU A 857 -12.72 13.53 -5.58
C LEU A 857 -13.92 14.42 -5.90
N LEU A 858 -14.38 14.47 -7.15
CA LEU A 858 -15.59 15.21 -7.52
C LEU A 858 -16.84 14.63 -6.85
N ILE A 859 -17.01 13.30 -6.81
CA ILE A 859 -18.08 12.64 -6.06
C ILE A 859 -17.99 12.98 -4.57
N LEU A 860 -16.80 12.85 -3.96
CA LEU A 860 -16.59 13.13 -2.54
C LEU A 860 -16.73 14.62 -2.19
N SER A 861 -16.54 15.55 -3.13
CA SER A 861 -16.73 16.99 -2.92
C SER A 861 -18.19 17.36 -2.55
N SER A 862 -19.15 16.50 -2.88
CA SER A 862 -20.55 16.64 -2.42
C SER A 862 -20.68 16.57 -0.89
N VAL A 863 -19.75 15.90 -0.19
CA VAL A 863 -19.73 15.81 1.28
C VAL A 863 -19.48 17.18 1.92
N PRO A 864 -18.31 17.84 1.76
CA PRO A 864 -18.07 19.16 2.37
C PRO A 864 -19.04 20.21 1.83
N TYR A 865 -19.46 20.13 0.56
CA TYR A 865 -20.48 21.02 0.00
C TYR A 865 -21.81 20.95 0.78
N LEU A 866 -22.38 19.75 0.95
CA LEU A 866 -23.66 19.61 1.65
C LEU A 866 -23.56 19.88 3.16
N HIS A 867 -22.42 19.60 3.78
CA HIS A 867 -22.18 20.00 5.19
C HIS A 867 -22.07 21.52 5.34
N LEU A 868 -21.42 22.22 4.40
CA LEU A 868 -21.38 23.68 4.35
C LEU A 868 -22.79 24.26 4.13
N CYS A 869 -23.59 23.67 3.25
CA CYS A 869 -25.01 24.03 3.11
C CYS A 869 -25.79 23.83 4.42
N ASN A 870 -25.60 22.71 5.12
CA ASN A 870 -26.27 22.50 6.42
C ASN A 870 -25.82 23.52 7.48
N PHE A 871 -24.54 23.90 7.49
CA PHE A 871 -24.03 24.96 8.35
C PHE A 871 -24.71 26.30 8.05
N PHE A 872 -24.75 26.75 6.78
CA PHE A 872 -25.44 27.98 6.41
C PHE A 872 -26.93 27.94 6.76
N ARG A 873 -27.59 26.79 6.54
CA ARG A 873 -29.00 26.58 6.88
C ARG A 873 -29.28 26.81 8.36
N LEU A 874 -28.50 26.17 9.24
CA LEU A 874 -28.67 26.23 10.69
C LEU A 874 -28.40 27.63 11.28
N HIS A 875 -27.48 28.40 10.68
CA HIS A 875 -27.08 29.71 11.20
C HIS A 875 -27.91 30.86 10.62
N PHE A 876 -28.18 30.85 9.32
CA PHE A 876 -28.73 32.01 8.60
C PHE A 876 -30.14 31.76 7.98
N TRP A 877 -30.59 30.51 7.87
CA TRP A 877 -31.79 30.16 7.08
C TRP A 877 -32.96 29.61 7.93
N LYS A 878 -33.18 30.22 9.11
CA LYS A 878 -34.12 29.72 10.14
C LYS A 878 -35.61 29.98 9.86
N GLN A 879 -35.98 30.70 8.81
CA GLN A 879 -37.36 31.13 8.54
C GLN A 879 -37.99 30.53 7.26
N SER A 880 -37.32 29.59 6.57
CA SER A 880 -37.81 29.01 5.31
C SER A 880 -38.01 27.49 5.39
N ASN A 881 -38.77 26.93 4.45
CA ASN A 881 -39.02 25.50 4.37
C ASN A 881 -37.71 24.72 4.11
N GLU A 882 -37.42 23.69 4.92
CA GLU A 882 -36.20 22.88 4.79
C GLU A 882 -36.10 22.16 3.44
N ASP A 883 -37.22 21.68 2.88
CA ASP A 883 -37.22 21.00 1.58
C ASP A 883 -36.90 21.94 0.42
N GLU A 884 -37.26 23.23 0.53
CA GLU A 884 -36.95 24.26 -0.46
C GLU A 884 -35.46 24.63 -0.44
N PHE A 885 -34.88 24.81 0.74
CA PHE A 885 -33.44 25.02 0.89
C PHE A 885 -32.65 23.84 0.26
N TRP A 886 -33.02 22.60 0.58
CA TRP A 886 -32.37 21.43 0.01
C TRP A 886 -32.65 21.25 -1.49
N LYS A 887 -33.80 21.70 -2.00
CA LYS A 887 -34.08 21.75 -3.45
C LYS A 887 -33.08 22.67 -4.15
N THR A 888 -32.85 23.87 -3.63
CA THR A 888 -31.88 24.84 -4.18
C THR A 888 -30.44 24.31 -4.15
N ALA A 889 -30.01 23.69 -3.03
CA ALA A 889 -28.68 23.07 -2.93
C ALA A 889 -28.50 21.93 -3.96
N ARG A 890 -29.51 21.07 -4.12
CA ARG A 890 -29.49 20.02 -5.16
C ARG A 890 -29.45 20.60 -6.58
N TRP A 891 -30.16 21.69 -6.85
CA TRP A 891 -30.16 22.37 -8.15
C TRP A 891 -28.78 22.93 -8.53
N LEU A 892 -28.08 23.59 -7.59
CA LEU A 892 -26.70 24.06 -7.83
C LEU A 892 -25.75 22.89 -8.12
N MET A 893 -25.84 21.81 -7.35
CA MET A 893 -25.02 20.61 -7.58
C MET A 893 -25.37 19.93 -8.92
N ALA A 894 -26.65 19.84 -9.29
CA ALA A 894 -27.07 19.33 -10.59
C ALA A 894 -26.53 20.16 -11.76
N TYR A 895 -26.47 21.49 -11.63
CA TYR A 895 -25.85 22.37 -12.63
C TYR A 895 -24.35 22.07 -12.82
N VAL A 896 -23.59 21.89 -11.72
CA VAL A 896 -22.17 21.51 -11.77
C VAL A 896 -21.98 20.14 -12.44
N TRP A 897 -22.78 19.14 -12.07
CA TRP A 897 -22.71 17.80 -12.68
C TRP A 897 -23.11 17.78 -14.16
N ASN A 898 -24.10 18.60 -14.57
CA ASN A 898 -24.47 18.71 -15.99
C ASN A 898 -23.42 19.47 -16.80
N LEU A 899 -22.87 20.58 -16.28
CA LEU A 899 -21.78 21.30 -16.94
C LEU A 899 -20.55 20.39 -17.14
N HIS A 900 -20.19 19.62 -16.11
CA HIS A 900 -19.12 18.62 -16.20
C HIS A 900 -19.42 17.55 -17.28
N SER A 901 -20.65 17.03 -17.33
CA SER A 901 -21.04 16.00 -18.30
C SER A 901 -21.02 16.48 -19.75
N LYS A 902 -21.47 17.73 -20.00
CA LYS A 902 -21.41 18.34 -21.34
C LYS A 902 -19.99 18.66 -21.76
N LEU A 903 -19.17 19.28 -20.90
CA LEU A 903 -17.80 19.67 -21.24
C LEU A 903 -16.89 18.46 -21.48
N LEU A 904 -16.90 17.47 -20.59
CA LEU A 904 -15.92 16.38 -20.63
C LEU A 904 -16.36 15.25 -21.57
N HIS A 905 -17.64 14.86 -21.55
CA HIS A 905 -18.17 13.71 -22.30
C HIS A 905 -19.16 14.06 -23.41
N GLY A 906 -19.54 15.33 -23.60
CA GLY A 906 -20.63 15.69 -24.51
C GLY A 906 -21.95 14.98 -24.16
N TYR A 907 -22.19 14.70 -22.88
CA TYR A 907 -23.21 13.76 -22.40
C TYR A 907 -24.62 14.07 -22.90
N GLU A 908 -25.39 13.03 -23.24
CA GLU A 908 -26.79 13.17 -23.66
C GLU A 908 -27.67 12.00 -23.21
N VAL A 909 -28.98 12.24 -23.13
CA VAL A 909 -30.00 11.25 -22.75
C VAL A 909 -31.01 11.08 -23.89
N VAL A 910 -31.22 9.83 -24.30
CA VAL A 910 -32.26 9.39 -25.26
C VAL A 910 -33.30 8.59 -24.48
N GLY A 911 -34.59 8.69 -24.82
CA GLY A 911 -35.65 8.01 -24.05
C GLY A 911 -36.13 8.78 -22.81
N LEU A 912 -35.84 10.07 -22.67
CA LEU A 912 -36.22 10.85 -21.47
C LEU A 912 -37.75 10.95 -21.30
N GLU A 913 -38.49 10.85 -22.40
CA GLU A 913 -39.94 10.66 -22.51
C GLU A 913 -40.46 9.34 -21.92
N ASN A 914 -39.65 8.28 -21.89
CA ASN A 914 -40.01 7.01 -21.23
C ASN A 914 -40.06 7.14 -19.70
N LEU A 915 -39.37 8.14 -19.12
CA LEU A 915 -39.51 8.48 -17.69
C LEU A 915 -40.82 9.25 -17.44
N PRO A 916 -41.70 8.77 -16.55
CA PRO A 916 -43.00 9.37 -16.34
C PRO A 916 -42.88 10.77 -15.70
N LYS A 917 -43.72 11.70 -16.15
CA LYS A 917 -43.76 13.09 -15.64
C LYS A 917 -44.20 13.14 -14.16
N THR A 918 -45.08 12.24 -13.74
CA THR A 918 -45.59 12.05 -12.38
C THR A 918 -45.77 10.56 -12.10
N GLY A 919 -45.75 10.14 -10.83
CA GLY A 919 -45.83 8.72 -10.45
C GLY A 919 -44.50 7.96 -10.57
N ALA A 920 -44.48 6.72 -10.08
CA ALA A 920 -43.25 5.96 -9.87
C ALA A 920 -42.79 5.15 -11.09
N ALA A 921 -41.48 4.87 -11.14
CA ALA A 921 -40.87 3.91 -12.05
C ALA A 921 -39.56 3.37 -11.46
N LEU A 922 -39.23 2.12 -11.77
CA LEU A 922 -37.99 1.47 -11.36
C LEU A 922 -37.00 1.45 -12.53
N LEU A 923 -35.93 2.24 -12.45
CA LEU A 923 -34.84 2.24 -13.41
C LEU A 923 -33.89 1.07 -13.09
N ILE A 924 -33.69 0.16 -14.03
CA ILE A 924 -32.73 -0.95 -13.90
C ILE A 924 -31.59 -0.71 -14.90
N TYR A 925 -30.37 -0.56 -14.38
CA TYR A 925 -29.22 -0.12 -15.17
C TYR A 925 -28.01 -1.05 -15.04
N TYR A 926 -27.20 -1.08 -16.10
CA TYR A 926 -25.91 -1.76 -16.15
C TYR A 926 -24.85 -0.99 -15.34
N HIS A 927 -24.14 -1.63 -14.41
CA HIS A 927 -23.18 -0.92 -13.56
C HIS A 927 -21.79 -0.82 -14.20
N GLY A 928 -21.40 0.38 -14.66
CA GLY A 928 -20.02 0.71 -15.05
C GLY A 928 -19.03 0.68 -13.87
N ALA A 929 -17.73 0.81 -14.11
CA ALA A 929 -16.73 0.70 -13.03
C ALA A 929 -16.84 1.84 -11.98
N LEU A 930 -17.23 3.05 -12.41
CA LEU A 930 -17.73 4.13 -11.55
C LEU A 930 -19.12 4.58 -12.07
N PRO A 931 -20.14 4.76 -11.22
CA PRO A 931 -21.52 5.04 -11.63
C PRO A 931 -21.76 6.54 -11.95
N ILE A 932 -20.85 7.16 -12.71
CA ILE A 932 -20.93 8.58 -13.08
C ILE A 932 -22.14 8.91 -13.96
N ASP A 933 -22.61 7.91 -14.70
CA ASP A 933 -23.80 7.93 -15.55
C ASP A 933 -25.09 8.19 -14.75
N MET A 934 -25.20 7.61 -13.55
CA MET A 934 -26.34 7.86 -12.65
C MET A 934 -26.29 9.29 -12.06
N TYR A 935 -25.11 9.84 -11.77
CA TYR A 935 -24.97 11.25 -11.37
C TYR A 935 -25.38 12.20 -12.51
N TYR A 936 -24.93 11.92 -13.74
CA TYR A 936 -25.28 12.73 -14.91
C TYR A 936 -26.76 12.62 -15.29
N LEU A 937 -27.36 11.42 -15.21
CA LEU A 937 -28.79 11.23 -15.47
C LEU A 937 -29.62 11.94 -14.40
N THR A 938 -29.27 11.79 -13.11
CA THR A 938 -29.97 12.46 -12.01
C THR A 938 -29.89 13.98 -12.13
N ALA A 939 -28.74 14.52 -12.52
CA ALA A 939 -28.60 15.94 -12.83
C ALA A 939 -29.51 16.36 -14.00
N GLU A 940 -29.56 15.60 -15.09
CA GLU A 940 -30.38 15.94 -16.24
C GLU A 940 -31.90 15.75 -15.98
N THR A 941 -32.34 14.79 -15.17
CA THR A 941 -33.75 14.69 -14.73
C THR A 941 -34.14 15.78 -13.74
N MET A 942 -33.23 16.21 -12.87
CA MET A 942 -33.48 17.36 -11.99
C MET A 942 -33.64 18.65 -12.80
N LEU A 943 -32.73 18.93 -13.75
CA LEU A 943 -32.79 20.16 -14.54
C LEU A 943 -33.94 20.16 -15.57
N LYS A 944 -34.21 19.05 -16.27
CA LYS A 944 -35.24 18.98 -17.33
C LYS A 944 -36.64 18.54 -16.89
N ARG A 945 -36.77 17.87 -15.75
CA ARG A 945 -38.06 17.34 -15.25
C ARG A 945 -38.35 17.72 -13.79
N ASN A 946 -37.44 18.38 -13.08
CA ASN A 946 -37.53 18.65 -11.63
C ASN A 946 -37.84 17.38 -10.80
N ARG A 947 -37.29 16.22 -11.21
CA ARG A 947 -37.39 14.93 -10.49
C ARG A 947 -36.01 14.43 -10.07
N LEU A 948 -35.89 14.07 -8.79
CA LEU A 948 -34.74 13.39 -8.22
C LEU A 948 -34.92 11.87 -8.39
N ILE A 949 -33.84 11.14 -8.64
CA ILE A 949 -33.83 9.68 -8.69
C ILE A 949 -33.30 9.17 -7.34
N HIS A 950 -34.15 8.50 -6.56
CA HIS A 950 -33.70 7.75 -5.39
C HIS A 950 -32.79 6.61 -5.90
N THR A 951 -31.63 6.38 -5.28
CA THR A 951 -30.66 5.39 -5.77
C THR A 951 -30.31 4.39 -4.70
N VAL A 952 -30.40 3.09 -4.99
CA VAL A 952 -29.99 2.04 -4.04
C VAL A 952 -28.47 1.91 -4.06
N GLY A 953 -27.83 2.28 -2.95
CA GLY A 953 -26.39 2.25 -2.74
C GLY A 953 -25.91 1.06 -1.91
N ASP A 954 -24.63 0.70 -2.05
CA ASP A 954 -24.00 -0.32 -1.20
C ASP A 954 -23.69 0.22 0.21
N ARG A 955 -23.84 -0.63 1.24
CA ARG A 955 -23.60 -0.32 2.66
C ARG A 955 -22.16 0.10 2.98
N PHE A 956 -21.19 -0.07 2.08
CA PHE A 956 -19.86 0.51 2.30
C PHE A 956 -19.91 2.06 2.28
N LEU A 957 -20.85 2.67 1.55
CA LEU A 957 -21.01 4.12 1.49
C LEU A 957 -21.36 4.73 2.85
N ASP A 958 -22.15 4.03 3.67
CA ASP A 958 -22.51 4.44 5.04
C ASP A 958 -21.31 4.49 6.01
N ARG A 959 -20.15 3.95 5.61
CA ARG A 959 -18.88 4.02 6.34
C ARG A 959 -18.04 5.25 6.00
N ILE A 960 -18.36 5.97 4.91
CA ILE A 960 -17.61 7.16 4.49
C ILE A 960 -17.96 8.32 5.45
N PRO A 961 -16.98 8.96 6.10
CA PRO A 961 -17.24 10.08 7.00
C PRO A 961 -18.08 11.19 6.34
N GLY A 962 -19.12 11.65 7.05
CA GLY A 962 -20.04 12.67 6.56
C GLY A 962 -21.08 12.22 5.51
N TRP A 963 -20.95 11.04 4.90
CA TRP A 963 -21.79 10.58 3.78
C TRP A 963 -23.28 10.40 4.12
N ARG A 964 -23.63 10.23 5.40
CA ARG A 964 -25.02 10.18 5.89
C ARG A 964 -25.84 11.42 5.52
N LEU A 965 -25.21 12.59 5.40
CA LEU A 965 -25.90 13.81 4.94
C LEU A 965 -26.16 13.76 3.42
N VAL A 966 -25.16 13.35 2.63
CA VAL A 966 -25.30 13.15 1.18
C VAL A 966 -26.43 12.16 0.90
N SER A 967 -26.43 11.03 1.60
CA SER A 967 -27.45 9.97 1.50
C SER A 967 -28.87 10.49 1.78
N ARG A 968 -29.03 11.34 2.81
CA ARG A 968 -30.32 11.97 3.15
C ARG A 968 -30.78 12.97 2.07
N VAL A 969 -29.89 13.86 1.63
CA VAL A 969 -30.24 14.97 0.72
C VAL A 969 -30.43 14.49 -0.72
N MET A 970 -29.53 13.62 -1.20
CA MET A 970 -29.55 13.03 -2.54
C MET A 970 -30.35 11.73 -2.62
N LYS A 971 -30.98 11.30 -1.53
CA LYS A 971 -31.85 10.10 -1.46
C LYS A 971 -31.16 8.82 -1.95
N VAL A 972 -29.89 8.65 -1.58
CA VAL A 972 -29.13 7.41 -1.78
C VAL A 972 -29.34 6.54 -0.53
N THR A 973 -29.82 5.30 -0.67
CA THR A 973 -30.18 4.45 0.47
C THR A 973 -29.65 3.03 0.33
N SER A 974 -29.21 2.42 1.43
CA SER A 974 -28.81 1.00 1.50
C SER A 974 -30.00 0.08 1.84
N GLY A 975 -31.13 0.33 1.16
CA GLY A 975 -32.48 -0.11 1.52
C GLY A 975 -32.73 -1.63 1.53
N SER A 976 -33.77 -2.01 2.26
CA SER A 976 -34.42 -3.33 2.13
C SER A 976 -35.37 -3.35 0.93
N VAL A 977 -35.86 -4.54 0.55
CA VAL A 977 -36.94 -4.70 -0.45
C VAL A 977 -38.14 -3.81 -0.08
N GLN A 978 -38.58 -3.87 1.19
CA GLN A 978 -39.69 -3.04 1.67
C GLN A 978 -39.42 -1.55 1.49
N SER A 979 -38.25 -1.04 1.91
CA SER A 979 -37.90 0.38 1.76
C SER A 979 -37.86 0.85 0.30
N CYS A 980 -37.51 -0.04 -0.64
CA CYS A 980 -37.58 0.24 -2.08
C CYS A 980 -39.04 0.30 -2.56
N VAL A 981 -39.86 -0.64 -2.12
CA VAL A 981 -41.30 -0.70 -2.44
C VAL A 981 -42.04 0.51 -1.88
N ASP A 982 -41.75 0.93 -0.64
CA ASP A 982 -42.38 2.08 0.01
C ASP A 982 -42.01 3.39 -0.71
N THR A 983 -40.76 3.52 -1.17
CA THR A 983 -40.30 4.65 -2.00
C THR A 983 -41.08 4.72 -3.31
N LEU A 984 -41.31 3.58 -3.96
CA LEU A 984 -42.10 3.50 -5.19
C LEU A 984 -43.60 3.75 -4.94
N ARG A 985 -44.17 3.25 -3.83
CA ARG A 985 -45.55 3.53 -3.42
C ARG A 985 -45.78 5.02 -3.09
N ALA A 986 -44.74 5.74 -2.67
CA ALA A 986 -44.75 7.20 -2.52
C ALA A 986 -44.71 7.98 -3.86
N GLY A 987 -44.67 7.30 -5.01
CA GLY A 987 -44.69 7.92 -6.34
C GLY A 987 -43.33 8.37 -6.87
N GLU A 988 -42.24 8.03 -6.19
CA GLU A 988 -40.88 8.46 -6.54
C GLU A 988 -40.21 7.62 -7.64
N LEU A 989 -39.17 8.18 -8.26
CA LEU A 989 -38.27 7.41 -9.14
C LEU A 989 -37.22 6.69 -8.30
N LEU A 990 -36.99 5.40 -8.56
CA LEU A 990 -35.97 4.59 -7.90
C LEU A 990 -35.04 3.95 -8.94
N SER A 991 -33.72 3.93 -8.71
CA SER A 991 -32.75 3.20 -9.54
C SER A 991 -32.03 2.08 -8.77
N ILE A 992 -31.86 0.94 -9.44
CA ILE A 992 -31.15 -0.23 -8.91
C ILE A 992 -30.24 -0.82 -10.01
N ALA A 993 -28.99 -1.11 -9.65
CA ALA A 993 -28.08 -1.92 -10.46
C ALA A 993 -28.00 -3.34 -9.88
N PRO A 994 -28.63 -4.37 -10.48
CA PRO A 994 -28.74 -5.70 -9.85
C PRO A 994 -27.39 -6.42 -9.70
N GLY A 995 -26.43 -6.15 -10.58
CA GLY A 995 -25.05 -6.65 -10.47
C GLY A 995 -24.22 -5.94 -9.40
N GLY A 996 -24.51 -4.67 -9.12
CA GLY A 996 -23.88 -3.86 -8.08
C GLY A 996 -22.35 -3.83 -8.15
N VAL A 997 -21.70 -3.70 -6.99
CA VAL A 997 -20.23 -3.59 -6.83
C VAL A 997 -19.44 -4.78 -7.40
N TYR A 998 -20.08 -5.95 -7.60
CA TYR A 998 -19.47 -7.09 -8.28
C TYR A 998 -19.43 -6.91 -9.81
N GLU A 999 -20.53 -6.47 -10.42
CA GLU A 999 -20.59 -6.17 -11.86
C GLU A 999 -19.73 -4.95 -12.22
N ALA A 1000 -19.73 -3.93 -11.37
CA ALA A 1000 -18.85 -2.76 -11.49
C ALA A 1000 -17.39 -3.16 -11.68
N GLN A 1001 -16.85 -4.00 -10.79
CA GLN A 1001 -15.46 -4.46 -10.85
C GLN A 1001 -15.21 -5.53 -11.91
N PHE A 1002 -16.04 -6.58 -11.96
CA PHE A 1002 -15.71 -7.83 -12.64
C PHE A 1002 -16.44 -8.08 -13.96
N GLY A 1003 -17.23 -7.13 -14.45
CA GLY A 1003 -17.66 -7.07 -15.85
C GLY A 1003 -16.47 -7.04 -16.83
N ASP A 1004 -16.78 -7.15 -18.12
CA ASP A 1004 -15.81 -7.22 -19.21
C ASP A 1004 -16.18 -6.28 -20.36
N ASN A 1005 -15.41 -6.36 -21.45
CA ASN A 1005 -15.58 -5.55 -22.65
C ASN A 1005 -16.71 -6.06 -23.58
N ALA A 1006 -17.37 -7.18 -23.24
CA ALA A 1006 -18.54 -7.70 -23.95
C ALA A 1006 -19.85 -7.15 -23.38
N TYR A 1007 -19.78 -6.36 -22.30
CA TYR A 1007 -20.94 -5.77 -21.60
C TYR A 1007 -21.92 -6.83 -21.06
N GLU A 1008 -21.42 -8.02 -20.70
CA GLU A 1008 -22.26 -9.09 -20.14
C GLU A 1008 -22.91 -8.71 -18.80
N VAL A 1009 -24.16 -9.15 -18.62
CA VAL A 1009 -25.03 -8.85 -17.48
C VAL A 1009 -24.79 -9.88 -16.36
N LEU A 1010 -24.09 -9.48 -15.29
CA LEU A 1010 -23.54 -10.40 -14.28
C LEU A 1010 -24.47 -10.62 -13.07
N TRP A 1011 -25.78 -10.64 -13.31
CA TRP A 1011 -26.78 -10.65 -12.23
C TRP A 1011 -26.92 -12.01 -11.53
N LYS A 1012 -26.64 -13.13 -12.22
CA LYS A 1012 -26.86 -14.49 -11.71
C LYS A 1012 -28.29 -14.60 -11.14
N ASN A 1013 -28.51 -15.33 -10.04
CA ASN A 1013 -29.83 -15.59 -9.47
C ASN A 1013 -30.45 -14.39 -8.69
N ARG A 1014 -30.04 -13.14 -8.95
CA ARG A 1014 -30.45 -11.94 -8.19
C ARG A 1014 -31.79 -11.37 -8.64
N THR A 1015 -32.88 -12.00 -8.23
CA THR A 1015 -34.27 -11.56 -8.50
C THR A 1015 -34.80 -10.42 -7.60
N GLY A 1016 -33.93 -9.78 -6.79
CA GLY A 1016 -34.35 -8.83 -5.75
C GLY A 1016 -35.13 -7.62 -6.27
N PHE A 1017 -34.67 -7.01 -7.36
CA PHE A 1017 -35.34 -5.86 -7.99
C PHE A 1017 -36.67 -6.25 -8.66
N ALA A 1018 -36.77 -7.47 -9.20
CA ALA A 1018 -38.00 -7.97 -9.80
C ALA A 1018 -39.09 -8.14 -8.74
N ARG A 1019 -38.74 -8.59 -7.53
CA ARG A 1019 -39.68 -8.61 -6.38
C ARG A 1019 -40.15 -7.20 -6.00
N VAL A 1020 -39.23 -6.22 -5.94
CA VAL A 1020 -39.57 -4.81 -5.69
C VAL A 1020 -40.57 -4.28 -6.73
N ALA A 1021 -40.33 -4.53 -8.02
CA ALA A 1021 -41.25 -4.11 -9.08
C ALA A 1021 -42.64 -4.75 -8.96
N LEU A 1022 -42.68 -6.07 -8.71
CA LEU A 1022 -43.92 -6.83 -8.60
C LEU A 1022 -44.75 -6.44 -7.35
N GLU A 1023 -44.09 -6.17 -6.22
CA GLU A 1023 -44.77 -5.80 -4.96
C GLU A 1023 -45.18 -4.31 -4.91
N ALA A 1024 -44.44 -3.44 -5.61
CA ALA A 1024 -44.82 -2.03 -5.80
C ALA A 1024 -45.82 -1.80 -6.96
N LYS A 1025 -46.04 -2.81 -7.81
CA LYS A 1025 -46.86 -2.76 -9.04
C LYS A 1025 -46.44 -1.63 -10.00
N VAL A 1026 -45.12 -1.45 -10.19
CA VAL A 1026 -44.56 -0.38 -11.05
C VAL A 1026 -43.93 -0.92 -12.34
N GLN A 1027 -43.89 -0.07 -13.37
CA GLN A 1027 -43.13 -0.32 -14.59
C GLN A 1027 -41.61 -0.28 -14.35
N ILE A 1028 -40.88 -1.13 -15.08
CA ILE A 1028 -39.41 -1.14 -15.12
C ILE A 1028 -38.94 -0.40 -16.38
N ILE A 1029 -37.98 0.52 -16.23
CA ILE A 1029 -37.31 1.18 -17.34
C ILE A 1029 -35.89 0.63 -17.44
N PRO A 1030 -35.55 -0.16 -18.48
CA PRO A 1030 -34.18 -0.61 -18.71
C PRO A 1030 -33.31 0.57 -19.15
N MET A 1031 -32.12 0.69 -18.58
CA MET A 1031 -31.18 1.78 -18.82
C MET A 1031 -29.81 1.22 -19.21
N PHE A 1032 -29.21 1.81 -20.24
CA PHE A 1032 -27.83 1.54 -20.64
C PHE A 1032 -27.10 2.86 -20.96
N THR A 1033 -25.80 2.93 -20.69
CA THR A 1033 -24.97 4.10 -21.04
C THR A 1033 -23.82 3.68 -21.95
N VAL A 1034 -23.88 4.14 -23.19
CA VAL A 1034 -22.87 3.91 -24.24
C VAL A 1034 -21.51 4.39 -23.76
N ASN A 1035 -20.47 3.60 -24.04
CA ASN A 1035 -19.06 3.82 -23.73
C ASN A 1035 -18.72 3.94 -22.23
N ILE A 1036 -19.57 3.47 -21.30
CA ILE A 1036 -19.27 3.58 -19.85
C ILE A 1036 -18.08 2.69 -19.41
N ARG A 1037 -17.82 1.55 -20.08
CA ARG A 1037 -16.59 0.76 -19.88
C ARG A 1037 -15.38 1.39 -20.55
N GLU A 1038 -15.56 2.09 -21.67
CA GLU A 1038 -14.47 2.80 -22.36
C GLU A 1038 -14.07 4.07 -21.57
N CYS A 1039 -14.99 4.64 -20.81
CA CYS A 1039 -14.70 5.70 -19.83
C CYS A 1039 -13.89 5.17 -18.64
N PHE A 1040 -14.28 4.02 -18.05
CA PHE A 1040 -13.57 3.42 -16.91
C PHE A 1040 -13.43 1.90 -17.05
N ARG A 1041 -12.19 1.44 -17.18
CA ARG A 1041 -11.82 0.02 -17.21
C ARG A 1041 -11.25 -0.44 -15.88
N THR A 1042 -11.36 -1.74 -15.63
CA THR A 1042 -10.75 -2.40 -14.49
C THR A 1042 -9.56 -3.25 -14.93
N VAL A 1043 -8.58 -3.40 -14.05
CA VAL A 1043 -7.36 -4.16 -14.37
C VAL A 1043 -7.68 -5.66 -14.50
N ALA A 1044 -7.37 -6.26 -15.65
CA ALA A 1044 -7.69 -7.66 -15.93
C ALA A 1044 -6.71 -8.69 -15.31
N PHE A 1045 -5.47 -8.28 -15.01
CA PHE A 1045 -4.47 -9.17 -14.41
C PHE A 1045 -4.90 -9.59 -13.00
N ALA A 1046 -4.62 -10.85 -12.65
CA ALA A 1046 -4.97 -11.46 -11.36
C ALA A 1046 -6.47 -11.34 -10.96
N LYS A 1047 -7.41 -11.24 -11.92
CA LYS A 1047 -8.87 -11.15 -11.67
C LYS A 1047 -9.37 -12.17 -10.63
N GLY A 1048 -8.87 -13.41 -10.65
CA GLY A 1048 -9.21 -14.44 -9.66
C GLY A 1048 -8.77 -14.12 -8.22
N MET A 1049 -7.58 -13.52 -8.04
CA MET A 1049 -7.09 -13.04 -6.73
C MET A 1049 -7.98 -11.92 -6.21
N PHE A 1050 -8.32 -10.93 -7.05
CA PHE A 1050 -9.20 -9.82 -6.65
C PHE A 1050 -10.64 -10.28 -6.40
N VAL A 1051 -11.16 -11.26 -7.13
CA VAL A 1051 -12.45 -11.91 -6.81
C VAL A 1051 -12.41 -12.59 -5.45
N ARG A 1052 -11.32 -13.30 -5.10
CA ARG A 1052 -11.13 -13.91 -3.77
C ARG A 1052 -11.03 -12.83 -2.68
N LEU A 1053 -10.27 -11.76 -2.91
CA LEU A 1053 -10.10 -10.64 -1.97
C LEU A 1053 -11.41 -9.88 -1.74
N TYR A 1054 -12.13 -9.51 -2.81
CA TYR A 1054 -13.48 -8.93 -2.70
C TYR A 1054 -14.45 -9.87 -1.99
N SER A 1055 -14.34 -11.18 -2.22
CA SER A 1055 -15.21 -12.16 -1.56
C SER A 1055 -14.98 -12.24 -0.05
N MET A 1056 -13.77 -11.96 0.44
CA MET A 1056 -13.44 -11.86 1.87
C MET A 1056 -13.80 -10.49 2.45
N LEU A 1057 -13.32 -9.39 1.84
CA LEU A 1057 -13.40 -8.04 2.43
C LEU A 1057 -14.72 -7.30 2.18
N LYS A 1058 -15.45 -7.64 1.11
CA LYS A 1058 -16.66 -6.94 0.61
C LYS A 1058 -16.48 -5.44 0.28
N ILE A 1059 -15.23 -4.97 0.25
CA ILE A 1059 -14.84 -3.61 -0.16
C ILE A 1059 -14.39 -3.68 -1.62
N PRO A 1060 -14.70 -2.69 -2.50
CA PRO A 1060 -14.11 -2.62 -3.83
C PRO A 1060 -12.58 -2.52 -3.75
N VAL A 1061 -11.87 -3.47 -4.36
CA VAL A 1061 -10.41 -3.66 -4.25
C VAL A 1061 -9.71 -3.79 -5.61
N LEU A 1062 -10.45 -3.97 -6.70
CA LEU A 1062 -9.87 -4.06 -8.03
C LEU A 1062 -9.54 -2.64 -8.56
N PRO A 1063 -8.28 -2.36 -8.98
CA PRO A 1063 -7.91 -1.05 -9.49
C PRO A 1063 -8.69 -0.66 -10.76
N ILE A 1064 -9.10 0.62 -10.81
CA ILE A 1064 -9.78 1.26 -11.93
C ILE A 1064 -8.79 2.19 -12.64
N TYR A 1065 -8.80 2.19 -13.97
CA TYR A 1065 -8.07 3.14 -14.82
C TYR A 1065 -9.01 3.68 -15.91
N GLY A 1066 -8.76 4.90 -16.39
CA GLY A 1066 -9.60 5.57 -17.37
C GLY A 1066 -9.86 7.03 -17.01
N GLY A 1067 -11.13 7.43 -16.92
CA GLY A 1067 -11.55 8.82 -16.87
C GLY A 1067 -11.41 9.54 -18.22
N PHE A 1068 -11.31 8.77 -19.31
CA PHE A 1068 -11.11 9.27 -20.66
C PHE A 1068 -12.32 10.10 -21.14
N PRO A 1069 -12.10 11.18 -21.93
CA PRO A 1069 -13.16 12.04 -22.45
C PRO A 1069 -13.89 11.39 -23.63
N VAL A 1070 -14.51 10.23 -23.39
CA VAL A 1070 -15.33 9.51 -24.36
C VAL A 1070 -16.72 10.13 -24.47
N LYS A 1071 -17.38 9.97 -25.62
CA LYS A 1071 -18.80 10.32 -25.79
C LYS A 1071 -19.67 9.37 -24.96
N LEU A 1072 -20.38 9.89 -23.96
CA LEU A 1072 -21.33 9.13 -23.15
C LEU A 1072 -22.77 9.46 -23.58
N ARG A 1073 -23.57 8.42 -23.87
CA ARG A 1073 -25.00 8.53 -24.18
C ARG A 1073 -25.79 7.57 -23.31
N THR A 1074 -26.66 8.08 -22.44
CA THR A 1074 -27.60 7.24 -21.70
C THR A 1074 -28.85 7.01 -22.54
N VAL A 1075 -29.24 5.76 -22.72
CA VAL A 1075 -30.46 5.34 -23.39
C VAL A 1075 -31.40 4.73 -22.36
N LEU A 1076 -32.60 5.28 -22.28
CA LEU A 1076 -33.70 4.79 -21.47
C LEU A 1076 -34.66 4.03 -22.39
N GLY A 1077 -34.65 2.70 -22.31
CA GLY A 1077 -35.47 1.84 -23.15
C GLY A 1077 -36.97 1.96 -22.85
N LYS A 1078 -37.78 1.28 -23.68
CA LYS A 1078 -39.24 1.26 -23.55
C LYS A 1078 -39.64 0.73 -22.17
N PRO A 1079 -40.61 1.35 -21.46
CA PRO A 1079 -41.07 0.85 -20.17
C PRO A 1079 -41.65 -0.57 -20.30
N ILE A 1080 -41.18 -1.48 -19.46
CA ILE A 1080 -41.72 -2.82 -19.30
C ILE A 1080 -42.84 -2.72 -18.25
N PRO A 1081 -44.11 -2.93 -18.61
CA PRO A 1081 -45.21 -2.85 -17.66
C PRO A 1081 -45.14 -3.98 -16.62
N TYR A 1082 -45.75 -3.72 -15.46
CA TYR A 1082 -46.03 -4.73 -14.45
C TYR A 1082 -47.02 -5.78 -14.99
N ASP A 1083 -46.79 -7.05 -14.64
CA ASP A 1083 -47.60 -8.21 -15.03
C ASP A 1083 -47.63 -9.17 -13.83
N GLU A 1084 -48.83 -9.50 -13.34
CA GLU A 1084 -49.00 -10.31 -12.12
C GLU A 1084 -48.62 -11.78 -12.34
N ASN A 1085 -48.53 -12.22 -13.59
CA ASN A 1085 -48.27 -13.62 -13.98
C ASN A 1085 -46.78 -13.93 -14.13
N LEU A 1086 -45.90 -12.92 -14.17
CA LEU A 1086 -44.46 -13.13 -14.33
C LEU A 1086 -43.80 -13.46 -12.99
N SER A 1087 -43.09 -14.60 -12.94
CA SER A 1087 -42.24 -14.93 -11.80
C SER A 1087 -41.09 -13.91 -11.68
N PRO A 1088 -40.54 -13.69 -10.46
CA PRO A 1088 -39.37 -12.81 -10.27
C PRO A 1088 -38.12 -13.24 -11.06
N VAL A 1089 -38.05 -14.48 -11.55
CA VAL A 1089 -37.00 -14.98 -12.45
C VAL A 1089 -37.30 -14.54 -13.89
N ALA A 1090 -38.48 -14.87 -14.42
CA ALA A 1090 -38.88 -14.53 -15.78
C ALA A 1090 -38.89 -13.01 -16.03
N LEU A 1091 -39.27 -12.20 -15.03
CA LEU A 1091 -39.16 -10.74 -15.10
C LEU A 1091 -37.69 -10.27 -15.10
N GLN A 1092 -36.80 -10.92 -14.35
CA GLN A 1092 -35.37 -10.59 -14.35
C GLN A 1092 -34.70 -10.95 -15.69
N GLU A 1093 -35.06 -12.09 -16.28
CA GLU A 1093 -34.61 -12.50 -17.62
C GLU A 1093 -35.12 -11.53 -18.70
N LYS A 1094 -36.41 -11.16 -18.67
CA LYS A 1094 -37.02 -10.18 -19.59
C LYS A 1094 -36.33 -8.82 -19.54
N VAL A 1095 -35.96 -8.33 -18.34
CA VAL A 1095 -35.25 -7.06 -18.16
C VAL A 1095 -33.77 -7.18 -18.59
N ALA A 1096 -33.11 -8.31 -18.32
CA ALA A 1096 -31.75 -8.55 -18.79
C ALA A 1096 -31.67 -8.61 -20.32
N ALA A 1097 -32.64 -9.27 -20.97
CA ALA A 1097 -32.76 -9.30 -22.42
C ALA A 1097 -32.96 -7.91 -23.03
N ALA A 1098 -33.79 -7.06 -22.41
CA ALA A 1098 -34.00 -5.68 -22.85
C ALA A 1098 -32.72 -4.82 -22.73
N ILE A 1099 -31.91 -4.98 -21.67
CA ILE A 1099 -30.61 -4.30 -21.58
C ILE A 1099 -29.63 -4.86 -22.62
N ALA A 1100 -29.60 -6.17 -22.85
CA ALA A 1100 -28.77 -6.77 -23.90
C ALA A 1100 -29.16 -6.31 -25.32
N GLU A 1101 -30.44 -6.00 -25.54
CA GLU A 1101 -30.93 -5.37 -26.78
C GLU A 1101 -30.44 -3.92 -26.91
N LEU A 1102 -30.54 -3.10 -25.85
CA LEU A 1102 -29.97 -1.74 -25.83
C LEU A 1102 -28.45 -1.74 -26.07
N VAL A 1103 -27.72 -2.68 -25.48
CA VAL A 1103 -26.28 -2.87 -25.76
C VAL A 1103 -26.06 -3.20 -27.24
N ARG A 1104 -26.83 -4.14 -27.81
CA ARG A 1104 -26.70 -4.55 -29.22
C ARG A 1104 -27.04 -3.43 -30.22
N GLU A 1105 -27.99 -2.55 -29.88
CA GLU A 1105 -28.41 -1.44 -30.75
C GLU A 1105 -27.46 -0.24 -30.68
N TYR A 1106 -26.95 0.10 -29.48
CA TYR A 1106 -26.25 1.37 -29.24
C TYR A 1106 -24.76 1.26 -28.89
N GLN A 1107 -24.23 0.07 -28.54
CA GLN A 1107 -22.82 -0.14 -28.22
C GLN A 1107 -22.07 -0.88 -29.34
N ARG A 1108 -20.88 -0.40 -29.70
CA ARG A 1108 -19.92 -1.19 -30.50
C ARG A 1108 -19.21 -2.18 -29.57
N VAL A 1109 -19.26 -3.48 -29.90
CA VAL A 1109 -18.64 -4.57 -29.13
C VAL A 1109 -17.72 -5.38 -30.07
N PRO A 1110 -16.45 -5.66 -29.71
CA PRO A 1110 -15.75 -5.18 -28.50
C PRO A 1110 -15.54 -3.66 -28.53
N GLY A 1111 -15.58 -3.02 -27.35
CA GLY A 1111 -15.40 -1.58 -27.22
C GLY A 1111 -13.94 -1.13 -27.39
N ASP A 1112 -13.73 -0.03 -28.12
CA ASP A 1112 -12.43 0.62 -28.31
C ASP A 1112 -12.43 2.05 -27.75
N ILE A 1113 -11.38 2.40 -27.00
CA ILE A 1113 -11.28 3.69 -26.29
C ILE A 1113 -10.97 4.83 -27.25
N LEU A 1114 -10.12 4.62 -28.26
CA LEU A 1114 -9.77 5.65 -29.24
C LEU A 1114 -10.98 5.98 -30.12
N GLN A 1115 -11.76 4.97 -30.51
CA GLN A 1115 -13.00 5.18 -31.25
C GLN A 1115 -14.07 5.86 -30.37
N ALA A 1116 -14.20 5.49 -29.10
CA ALA A 1116 -15.13 6.14 -28.16
C ALA A 1116 -14.76 7.60 -27.82
N VAL A 1117 -13.48 7.98 -27.95
CA VAL A 1117 -13.04 9.39 -27.94
C VAL A 1117 -13.33 10.06 -29.29
N GLY A 1118 -13.15 9.37 -30.41
CA GLY A 1118 -13.53 9.84 -31.75
C GLY A 1118 -15.02 10.20 -31.87
N ASP A 1119 -15.91 9.38 -31.30
CA ASP A 1119 -17.36 9.60 -31.22
C ASP A 1119 -17.75 10.93 -30.52
N ARG A 1120 -16.82 11.60 -29.82
CA ARG A 1120 -17.03 12.93 -29.21
C ARG A 1120 -16.85 14.08 -30.21
N PHE A 1121 -16.19 13.83 -31.33
CA PHE A 1121 -15.86 14.82 -32.37
C PHE A 1121 -16.59 14.56 -33.70
N GLU A 1122 -17.21 13.39 -33.89
CA GLU A 1122 -18.14 13.17 -35.00
C GLU A 1122 -19.37 14.09 -34.89
N ALA A 1123 -19.62 14.92 -35.91
CA ALA A 1123 -20.83 15.70 -36.01
C ALA A 1123 -22.04 14.77 -36.24
N VAL A 1124 -23.07 14.89 -35.40
CA VAL A 1124 -24.19 13.93 -35.31
C VAL A 1124 -24.85 13.68 -36.67
N PRO A 1125 -24.77 12.46 -37.22
CA PRO A 1125 -25.62 12.06 -38.34
C PRO A 1125 -27.05 11.96 -37.82
N VAL A 1126 -27.97 12.77 -38.37
CA VAL A 1126 -29.41 12.66 -38.05
C VAL A 1126 -29.93 11.36 -38.66
N ARG A 1127 -29.80 10.27 -37.90
CA ARG A 1127 -30.30 8.95 -38.28
C ARG A 1127 -31.82 9.00 -38.21
N LYS A 1128 -32.46 9.13 -39.38
CA LYS A 1128 -33.92 9.20 -39.54
C LYS A 1128 -34.60 8.13 -38.69
N GLU A 1129 -35.56 8.54 -37.87
CA GLU A 1129 -36.54 7.58 -37.34
C GLU A 1129 -37.31 6.97 -38.51
N ASN A 1130 -37.59 5.67 -38.43
CA ASN A 1130 -38.45 5.01 -39.40
C ASN A 1130 -39.90 5.40 -39.12
N ALA A 1131 -40.36 6.49 -39.74
CA ALA A 1131 -41.78 6.78 -39.88
C ALA A 1131 -42.45 5.65 -40.66
N LYS A 1132 -43.03 4.70 -39.90
CA LYS A 1132 -43.95 3.67 -40.40
C LYS A 1132 -45.35 3.90 -39.82
N LEU A 1133 -45.80 5.14 -39.93
CA LEU A 1133 -47.18 5.64 -39.97
C LEU A 1133 -47.16 7.04 -40.58
#